data_AF-A0AAJ0LWC5-F1
#
_entry.id   AF-A0AAJ0LWC5-F1
#
_cell.length_a   1.000
_cell.length_b   1.000
_cell.length_c   1.000
_cell.angle_alpha   90.00
_cell.angle_beta   90.00
_cell.angle_gamma   90.00
#
_symmetry.space_group_name_H-M   'P 1'
#
loop_
_entity.id
_entity.type
_entity.pdbx_description
1 polymer ?
#
loop_
_entity_poly.entity_id
_entity_poly.type
_entity_poly.pdbx_seq_one_letter_code
_entity_poly.pdbx_strand_id
1 'polypeptide(L)'
;MNPQGRGLDEEAANGFADHEEDYEPYRDSPDEDDDVDVNGAQPDAPLRGPQRPSVDLDHYLGHNQATWRDRISDRIPPWSKSAWEATVTWTKGPDPPRIYSIDPIFPKIQHAPLALLDRYAPKKIHKFGLLLAVYFSWLLAFSLVLWKSSFAASIPGHGTPIRLGCQARYWEERNGCGINGDLCRPFANSTLAFRCPAECGLEQIYNPHAVGDQEVVYKPLVVGGPTSNQTGFEDTIVNNAIYRGDSFICASAFHAGFITDAQGGCGVLTLTGEQSSFTASSHHGIKSVPFDSYFPHTFGFLTGTRAACADLRWPALAVTVVFTTLLSLFTTSPAIFFWSIFVSFFFHVALASDPPNLTTYSGLLSLALGRFLPACFCAWVTYRYTALRTLTNLTAQFEKTILYLGPAWLGALNNYTFDKLPLQRLTPHDIKAQPGAIPALVIVVLSIFFIALGQAWAFRVEGRMPRYLALYGGFVGTILFFVALPGLSLRIHHYVLALLLLPGTSFQNRPSLIYQGLLLGLFINGVARWGFASVLETPSSLLEGSAQGTLRPVVSVLTAGAKNITFDLGPLPVWDAKMDVSWDGVSVLVNDVERFRGYGDDRSYWPGEKHGGNFMWMWERHLVGSREEMVNEGENVETAASEMLPEYFRFGYMSGSSVGDFTKAGKWEVDGGWKGMEKGPS
;
A
#
# COMPACT_ATOMS: atom_id res chain seq x y z
N MET A 1 -29.49 22.44 -40.10
CA MET A 1 -28.95 23.55 -40.92
C MET A 1 -27.53 23.84 -40.47
N ASN A 2 -26.55 23.48 -41.29
CA ASN A 2 -25.25 24.16 -41.39
C ASN A 2 -25.36 25.03 -42.68
N PRO A 3 -24.54 26.07 -42.96
CA PRO A 3 -23.07 25.97 -42.95
C PRO A 3 -22.23 27.25 -42.71
N GLN A 4 -20.91 27.03 -42.48
CA GLN A 4 -19.72 27.78 -43.00
C GLN A 4 -19.52 29.27 -42.66
N GLY A 5 -18.31 29.80 -42.43
CA GLY A 5 -16.95 29.24 -42.53
C GLY A 5 -15.85 30.33 -42.58
N ARG A 6 -14.59 29.85 -42.78
CA ARG A 6 -13.27 30.52 -43.03
C ARG A 6 -12.52 31.11 -41.81
N GLY A 7 -11.24 30.79 -41.52
CA GLY A 7 -10.21 29.94 -42.16
C GLY A 7 -9.14 30.75 -42.92
N LEU A 8 -7.85 30.55 -42.57
CA LEU A 8 -6.57 30.72 -43.31
C LEU A 8 -5.43 30.12 -42.41
N ASP A 9 -4.41 29.33 -42.77
CA ASP A 9 -3.93 28.73 -44.03
C ASP A 9 -2.95 27.54 -43.76
N GLU A 10 -2.96 26.55 -44.68
CA GLU A 10 -1.93 25.51 -44.99
C GLU A 10 -0.83 26.14 -45.90
N GLU A 11 0.27 25.54 -46.41
CA GLU A 11 0.55 24.19 -46.93
C GLU A 11 2.02 24.16 -47.44
N ALA A 12 2.65 22.99 -47.59
CA ALA A 12 3.19 22.49 -48.88
C ALA A 12 4.08 21.24 -48.73
N ALA A 13 3.86 20.30 -49.66
CA ALA A 13 4.41 18.95 -49.75
C ALA A 13 5.09 18.69 -51.13
N ASN A 14 5.54 17.43 -51.32
CA ASN A 14 5.84 16.65 -52.56
C ASN A 14 7.32 16.26 -52.74
N GLY A 15 7.72 15.04 -53.15
CA GLY A 15 7.03 13.80 -53.51
C GLY A 15 7.91 12.86 -54.39
N PHE A 16 7.68 11.54 -54.26
CA PHE A 16 7.82 10.42 -55.24
C PHE A 16 9.15 9.72 -55.62
N ALA A 17 9.16 8.38 -55.40
CA ALA A 17 9.28 7.26 -56.38
C ALA A 17 10.34 6.16 -56.08
N ASP A 18 9.93 4.90 -56.33
CA ASP A 18 10.53 3.59 -56.02
C ASP A 18 11.84 3.24 -56.77
N HIS A 19 12.70 2.38 -56.17
CA HIS A 19 13.24 1.15 -56.79
C HIS A 19 14.13 0.31 -55.81
N GLU A 20 14.12 -1.00 -56.07
CA GLU A 20 14.77 -2.16 -55.43
C GLU A 20 16.32 -2.23 -55.48
N GLU A 21 16.86 -3.22 -54.75
CA GLU A 21 18.18 -3.90 -54.83
C GLU A 21 19.35 -3.48 -53.89
N ASP A 22 19.56 -4.35 -52.88
CA ASP A 22 20.74 -5.21 -52.62
C ASP A 22 22.19 -4.66 -52.40
N TYR A 23 22.88 -5.39 -51.51
CA TYR A 23 24.33 -5.47 -51.16
C TYR A 23 24.94 -4.54 -50.07
N GLU A 24 25.11 -5.15 -48.88
CA GLU A 24 26.34 -5.36 -48.06
C GLU A 24 27.44 -4.26 -47.86
N PRO A 25 28.23 -4.36 -46.75
CA PRO A 25 28.71 -3.22 -45.98
C PRO A 25 30.18 -2.87 -46.22
N TYR A 26 30.56 -1.61 -45.94
CA TYR A 26 31.97 -1.21 -45.86
C TYR A 26 32.29 -0.53 -44.52
N ARG A 27 33.32 -1.07 -43.86
CA ARG A 27 34.12 -0.46 -42.79
C ARG A 27 34.86 0.74 -43.36
N ASP A 28 35.16 1.74 -42.53
CA ASP A 28 36.45 2.43 -42.63
C ASP A 28 36.92 2.95 -41.27
N SER A 29 38.20 2.73 -41.01
CA SER A 29 39.02 3.54 -40.10
C SER A 29 39.53 4.75 -40.89
N PRO A 30 39.80 5.90 -40.23
CA PRO A 30 40.59 6.95 -40.86
C PRO A 30 42.00 6.99 -40.27
N ASP A 31 43.01 7.08 -41.14
CA ASP A 31 44.27 7.77 -40.87
C ASP A 31 44.70 8.49 -42.17
N GLU A 32 44.95 9.78 -42.04
CA GLU A 32 45.60 10.75 -42.95
C GLU A 32 46.32 11.69 -41.96
N ASP A 33 47.63 11.92 -41.97
CA ASP A 33 48.48 12.60 -42.97
C ASP A 33 49.94 12.53 -42.38
N ASP A 34 51.07 12.74 -43.04
CA ASP A 34 51.45 13.16 -44.39
C ASP A 34 52.98 12.92 -44.54
N ASP A 35 53.48 13.15 -45.77
CA ASP A 35 54.85 13.52 -46.15
C ASP A 35 55.84 12.45 -46.69
N VAL A 36 55.68 12.22 -48.01
CA VAL A 36 56.59 12.68 -49.10
C VAL A 36 58.01 12.05 -49.24
N ASP A 37 58.09 11.25 -50.32
CA ASP A 37 59.10 11.15 -51.39
C ASP A 37 60.48 10.47 -51.24
N VAL A 38 60.55 9.34 -51.97
CA VAL A 38 61.39 9.12 -53.17
C VAL A 38 62.68 8.29 -53.05
N ASN A 39 62.61 7.19 -53.82
CA ASN A 39 63.65 6.40 -54.47
C ASN A 39 64.47 5.40 -53.64
N GLY A 40 64.35 4.13 -54.06
CA GLY A 40 65.52 3.25 -54.13
C GLY A 40 65.22 1.78 -53.89
N ALA A 41 65.00 1.04 -54.98
CA ALA A 41 65.43 -0.34 -55.22
C ALA A 41 65.27 -1.43 -54.11
N GLN A 42 64.43 -2.39 -54.47
CA GLN A 42 64.34 -3.81 -54.10
C GLN A 42 65.69 -4.55 -53.90
N PRO A 43 65.65 -5.85 -53.52
CA PRO A 43 65.60 -6.42 -52.17
C PRO A 43 66.95 -7.10 -51.81
N ASP A 44 67.11 -7.65 -50.60
CA ASP A 44 67.73 -8.98 -50.43
C ASP A 44 67.74 -9.41 -48.95
N ALA A 45 67.50 -10.71 -48.77
CA ALA A 45 67.25 -11.38 -47.52
C ALA A 45 68.56 -11.89 -46.85
N PRO A 46 68.46 -12.75 -45.82
CA PRO A 46 68.89 -12.54 -44.44
C PRO A 46 70.29 -13.13 -44.18
N LEU A 47 70.81 -13.09 -42.94
CA LEU A 47 71.62 -14.18 -42.35
C LEU A 47 72.03 -13.90 -40.88
N ARG A 48 71.67 -14.86 -40.02
CA ARG A 48 72.39 -15.46 -38.86
C ARG A 48 73.15 -14.57 -37.86
N GLY A 49 72.83 -14.79 -36.56
CA GLY A 49 73.51 -14.30 -35.35
C GLY A 49 74.97 -14.78 -35.16
N PRO A 50 75.61 -14.71 -33.96
CA PRO A 50 75.07 -15.19 -32.68
C PRO A 50 75.51 -14.46 -31.37
N GLN A 51 74.80 -14.78 -30.27
CA GLN A 51 75.24 -14.99 -28.88
C GLN A 51 76.23 -14.05 -28.14
N ARG A 52 75.66 -13.41 -27.08
CA ARG A 52 76.11 -13.30 -25.66
C ARG A 52 77.31 -12.36 -25.33
N PRO A 53 77.58 -12.07 -24.03
CA PRO A 53 76.79 -11.29 -23.06
C PRO A 53 77.67 -10.22 -22.33
N SER A 54 77.09 -9.23 -21.66
CA SER A 54 77.84 -8.50 -20.63
C SER A 54 76.92 -8.11 -19.47
N VAL A 55 77.29 -8.66 -18.32
CA VAL A 55 76.75 -8.45 -16.99
C VAL A 55 77.53 -7.28 -16.36
N ASP A 56 76.92 -6.70 -15.32
CA ASP A 56 77.51 -5.82 -14.30
C ASP A 56 77.66 -4.33 -14.67
N LEU A 57 77.42 -3.36 -13.79
CA LEU A 57 76.91 -3.27 -12.42
C LEU A 57 77.02 -1.76 -12.12
N ASP A 58 75.96 -1.08 -11.72
CA ASP A 58 75.97 -0.32 -10.48
C ASP A 58 74.71 0.51 -10.23
N HIS A 59 74.50 0.63 -8.93
CA HIS A 59 73.30 0.97 -8.21
C HIS A 59 73.37 2.43 -7.77
N TYR A 60 72.21 3.11 -7.72
CA TYR A 60 71.77 4.13 -6.75
C TYR A 60 71.20 5.44 -7.34
N LEU A 61 70.08 5.84 -6.70
CA LEU A 61 69.22 7.02 -6.85
C LEU A 61 68.13 6.86 -7.93
N GLY A 62 66.83 6.67 -7.65
CA GLY A 62 66.05 6.90 -6.43
C GLY A 62 64.92 7.89 -6.73
N HIS A 63 63.72 7.39 -7.05
CA HIS A 63 62.41 7.86 -6.54
C HIS A 63 61.26 7.14 -7.23
N ASN A 64 60.89 5.95 -6.74
CA ASN A 64 59.52 5.47 -6.91
C ASN A 64 58.63 6.30 -5.98
N GLN A 65 57.80 7.16 -6.55
CA GLN A 65 56.73 7.80 -5.80
C GLN A 65 55.79 6.71 -5.27
N ALA A 66 55.92 6.40 -3.98
CA ALA A 66 55.00 5.52 -3.28
C ALA A 66 53.57 6.02 -3.53
N THR A 67 52.73 5.16 -4.10
CA THR A 67 51.35 5.52 -4.43
C THR A 67 50.60 5.83 -3.14
N TRP A 68 49.50 6.59 -3.22
CA TRP A 68 48.68 6.91 -2.03
C TRP A 68 48.26 5.63 -1.25
N ARG A 69 48.18 4.48 -1.96
CA ARG A 69 47.83 3.17 -1.39
C ARG A 69 48.95 2.63 -0.50
N ASP A 70 50.20 2.84 -0.87
CA ASP A 70 51.38 2.40 -0.12
C ASP A 70 51.51 3.17 1.20
N ARG A 71 51.25 4.50 1.17
CA ARG A 71 51.27 5.35 2.38
C ARG A 71 50.15 5.02 3.38
N ILE A 72 49.00 4.56 2.91
CA ILE A 72 47.89 4.11 3.77
C ILE A 72 48.18 2.72 4.31
N SER A 73 48.76 1.83 3.50
CA SER A 73 49.24 0.52 3.90
C SER A 73 50.16 0.62 5.12
N ASP A 74 51.15 1.51 5.13
CA ASP A 74 52.18 1.54 6.19
C ASP A 74 51.68 2.01 7.56
N ARG A 75 50.46 2.57 7.63
CA ARG A 75 49.82 2.99 8.89
C ARG A 75 48.92 1.92 9.53
N ILE A 76 48.68 0.81 8.84
CA ILE A 76 47.79 -0.26 9.30
C ILE A 76 48.62 -1.31 10.05
N PRO A 77 48.30 -1.64 11.32
CA PRO A 77 49.04 -2.65 12.08
C PRO A 77 49.15 -4.00 11.33
N PRO A 78 50.30 -4.69 11.38
CA PRO A 78 50.51 -5.92 10.61
C PRO A 78 49.51 -7.04 10.93
N TRP A 79 49.01 -7.11 12.17
CA TRP A 79 47.96 -8.05 12.56
C TRP A 79 46.65 -7.80 11.82
N SER A 80 46.30 -6.54 11.57
CA SER A 80 45.08 -6.17 10.84
C SER A 80 45.21 -6.37 9.33
N LYS A 81 46.42 -6.22 8.75
CA LYS A 81 46.68 -6.61 7.35
C LYS A 81 46.52 -8.13 7.16
N SER A 82 47.12 -8.92 8.04
CA SER A 82 47.02 -10.39 7.99
C SER A 82 45.59 -10.88 8.20
N ALA A 83 44.85 -10.28 9.15
CA ALA A 83 43.43 -10.58 9.35
C ALA A 83 42.56 -10.18 8.15
N TRP A 84 42.86 -9.05 7.50
CA TRP A 84 42.17 -8.62 6.28
C TRP A 84 42.45 -9.57 5.11
N GLU A 85 43.70 -9.95 4.88
CA GLU A 85 44.08 -10.92 3.84
C GLU A 85 43.44 -12.29 4.08
N ALA A 86 43.42 -12.76 5.33
CA ALA A 86 42.73 -13.98 5.72
C ALA A 86 41.22 -13.87 5.49
N THR A 87 40.61 -12.71 5.76
CA THR A 87 39.18 -12.46 5.51
C THR A 87 38.88 -12.41 4.02
N VAL A 88 39.70 -11.73 3.21
CA VAL A 88 39.56 -11.68 1.75
C VAL A 88 39.70 -13.07 1.14
N THR A 89 40.68 -13.84 1.60
CA THR A 89 40.89 -15.23 1.16
C THR A 89 39.74 -16.12 1.61
N TRP A 90 39.27 -15.94 2.84
CA TRP A 90 38.08 -16.60 3.34
C TRP A 90 36.92 -16.26 2.40
N THR A 91 36.47 -15.01 2.28
CA THR A 91 35.27 -14.59 1.52
C THR A 91 35.21 -15.11 0.07
N LYS A 92 36.34 -15.37 -0.60
CA LYS A 92 36.37 -16.01 -1.93
C LYS A 92 35.75 -17.41 -1.97
N GLY A 93 35.70 -18.11 -0.85
CA GLY A 93 35.13 -19.45 -0.76
C GLY A 93 36.12 -20.57 -1.10
N PRO A 94 35.64 -21.83 -1.18
CA PRO A 94 36.46 -22.97 -1.56
C PRO A 94 36.80 -22.94 -3.07
N ASP A 95 37.97 -23.48 -3.42
CA ASP A 95 38.40 -23.72 -4.80
C ASP A 95 38.67 -25.24 -4.99
N PRO A 96 37.92 -25.96 -5.85
CA PRO A 96 36.86 -25.46 -6.73
C PRO A 96 35.55 -25.11 -5.98
N PRO A 97 34.73 -24.18 -6.52
CA PRO A 97 33.45 -23.80 -5.92
C PRO A 97 32.47 -24.98 -5.96
N ARG A 98 31.66 -25.13 -4.90
CA ARG A 98 30.65 -26.20 -4.82
C ARG A 98 29.28 -25.63 -5.15
N ILE A 99 28.78 -25.95 -6.34
CA ILE A 99 27.48 -25.45 -6.83
C ILE A 99 26.37 -26.25 -6.16
N TYR A 100 25.37 -25.55 -5.58
CA TYR A 100 24.20 -26.24 -5.04
C TYR A 100 23.34 -26.81 -6.16
N SER A 101 22.91 -28.05 -5.99
CA SER A 101 21.95 -28.75 -6.83
C SER A 101 20.95 -29.49 -5.93
N ILE A 102 19.71 -29.63 -6.39
CA ILE A 102 18.68 -30.37 -5.65
C ILE A 102 18.55 -31.75 -6.29
N ASP A 103 19.00 -32.77 -5.55
CA ASP A 103 18.65 -34.15 -5.84
C ASP A 103 17.24 -34.43 -5.29
N PRO A 104 16.30 -34.92 -6.13
CA PRO A 104 14.92 -35.12 -5.70
C PRO A 104 14.79 -36.17 -4.59
N ILE A 105 14.04 -35.85 -3.54
CA ILE A 105 13.64 -36.80 -2.50
C ILE A 105 12.57 -37.71 -3.09
N PHE A 106 12.81 -39.03 -3.02
CA PHE A 106 12.00 -40.06 -3.68
C PHE A 106 11.86 -39.82 -5.19
N PRO A 107 12.94 -39.99 -5.98
CA PRO A 107 12.96 -39.66 -7.41
C PRO A 107 11.80 -40.26 -8.21
N LYS A 108 11.39 -41.49 -7.90
CA LYS A 108 10.25 -42.15 -8.57
C LYS A 108 8.95 -41.36 -8.47
N ILE A 109 8.67 -40.78 -7.30
CA ILE A 109 7.47 -39.97 -7.07
C ILE A 109 7.61 -38.62 -7.76
N GLN A 110 8.78 -37.99 -7.63
CA GLN A 110 9.08 -36.68 -8.22
C GLN A 110 8.99 -36.67 -9.75
N HIS A 111 9.41 -37.75 -10.40
CA HIS A 111 9.35 -37.90 -11.85
C HIS A 111 8.01 -38.44 -12.36
N ALA A 112 7.13 -38.95 -11.49
CA ALA A 112 5.87 -39.56 -11.90
C ALA A 112 4.97 -38.62 -12.75
N PRO A 113 4.81 -37.31 -12.41
CA PRO A 113 4.05 -36.40 -13.25
C PRO A 113 4.66 -36.21 -14.64
N LEU A 114 5.99 -36.12 -14.72
CA LEU A 114 6.70 -35.95 -15.99
C LEU A 114 6.59 -37.21 -16.85
N ALA A 115 6.78 -38.39 -16.25
CA ALA A 115 6.63 -39.67 -16.92
C ALA A 115 5.19 -39.88 -17.43
N LEU A 116 4.19 -39.43 -16.67
CA LEU A 116 2.80 -39.44 -17.10
C LEU A 116 2.58 -38.53 -18.31
N LEU A 117 3.12 -37.31 -18.28
CA LEU A 117 3.03 -36.36 -19.40
C LEU A 117 3.74 -36.90 -20.65
N ASP A 118 4.92 -37.50 -20.49
CA ASP A 118 5.67 -38.08 -21.59
C ASP A 118 4.96 -39.31 -22.19
N ARG A 119 4.24 -40.08 -21.37
CA ARG A 119 3.46 -41.23 -21.84
C ARG A 119 2.26 -40.83 -22.69
N TYR A 120 1.51 -39.79 -22.29
CA TYR A 120 0.28 -39.38 -22.97
C TYR A 120 0.48 -38.25 -24.01
N ALA A 121 1.49 -37.40 -23.82
CA ALA A 121 1.80 -36.26 -24.69
C ALA A 121 3.32 -36.20 -25.02
N PRO A 122 3.87 -37.20 -25.73
CA PRO A 122 5.32 -37.30 -25.96
C PRO A 122 5.89 -36.18 -26.84
N LYS A 123 5.11 -35.71 -27.83
CA LYS A 123 5.57 -34.70 -28.79
C LYS A 123 5.51 -33.28 -28.19
N LYS A 124 6.48 -32.42 -28.54
CA LYS A 124 6.48 -31.00 -28.14
C LYS A 124 5.18 -30.27 -28.50
N ILE A 125 4.61 -30.60 -29.66
CA ILE A 125 3.34 -30.00 -30.11
C ILE A 125 2.15 -30.40 -29.22
N HIS A 126 2.12 -31.65 -28.69
CA HIS A 126 1.08 -32.07 -27.75
C HIS A 126 1.22 -31.33 -26.42
N LYS A 127 2.46 -31.17 -25.92
CA LYS A 127 2.74 -30.41 -24.68
C LYS A 127 2.37 -28.93 -24.83
N PHE A 128 2.67 -28.33 -25.98
CA PHE A 128 2.28 -26.97 -26.29
C PHE A 128 0.75 -26.80 -26.38
N GLY A 129 0.06 -27.73 -27.06
CA GLY A 129 -1.40 -27.75 -27.13
C GLY A 129 -2.05 -27.91 -25.74
N LEU A 130 -1.52 -28.79 -24.90
CA LEU A 130 -1.98 -28.97 -23.51
C LEU A 130 -1.76 -27.70 -22.69
N LEU A 131 -0.62 -27.03 -22.85
CA LEU A 131 -0.33 -25.78 -22.17
C LEU A 131 -1.33 -24.67 -22.54
N LEU A 132 -1.63 -24.52 -23.84
CA LEU A 132 -2.65 -23.59 -24.31
C LEU A 132 -4.04 -23.94 -23.75
N ALA A 133 -4.40 -25.23 -23.73
CA ALA A 133 -5.66 -25.69 -23.14
C ALA A 133 -5.74 -25.36 -21.64
N VAL A 134 -4.65 -25.52 -20.90
CA VAL A 134 -4.55 -25.16 -19.48
C VAL A 134 -4.74 -23.65 -19.28
N TYR A 135 -4.06 -22.81 -20.08
CA TYR A 135 -4.23 -21.35 -20.01
C TYR A 135 -5.64 -20.90 -20.35
N PHE A 136 -6.20 -21.44 -21.43
CA PHE A 136 -7.57 -21.14 -21.83
C PHE A 136 -8.57 -21.56 -20.76
N SER A 137 -8.42 -22.77 -20.19
CA SER A 137 -9.31 -23.27 -19.14
C SER A 137 -9.21 -22.44 -17.87
N TRP A 138 -8.00 -22.06 -17.45
CA TRP A 138 -7.80 -21.17 -16.32
C TRP A 138 -8.44 -19.80 -16.58
N LEU A 139 -8.13 -19.19 -17.73
CA LEU A 139 -8.65 -17.86 -18.08
C LEU A 139 -10.18 -17.86 -18.14
N LEU A 140 -10.78 -18.88 -18.75
CA LEU A 140 -12.24 -19.04 -18.83
C LEU A 140 -12.85 -19.22 -17.43
N ALA A 141 -12.34 -20.17 -16.63
CA ALA A 141 -12.87 -20.43 -15.29
C ALA A 141 -12.73 -19.21 -14.37
N PHE A 142 -11.55 -18.58 -14.36
CA PHE A 142 -11.28 -17.38 -13.58
C PHE A 142 -12.16 -16.20 -14.03
N SER A 143 -12.30 -15.97 -15.34
CA SER A 143 -13.16 -14.92 -15.88
C SER A 143 -14.63 -15.14 -15.57
N LEU A 144 -15.13 -16.38 -15.64
CA LEU A 144 -16.51 -16.71 -15.29
C LEU A 144 -16.78 -16.48 -13.80
N VAL A 145 -15.85 -16.84 -12.92
CA VAL A 145 -15.96 -16.57 -11.48
C VAL A 145 -15.95 -15.06 -11.20
N LEU A 146 -15.03 -14.32 -11.82
CA LEU A 146 -14.97 -12.86 -11.68
C LEU A 146 -16.20 -12.17 -12.23
N TRP A 147 -16.73 -12.64 -13.36
CA TRP A 147 -17.95 -12.10 -13.95
C TRP A 147 -19.15 -12.34 -13.05
N LYS A 148 -19.31 -13.57 -12.52
CA LYS A 148 -20.36 -13.90 -11.57
C LYS A 148 -20.23 -13.12 -10.26
N SER A 149 -19.00 -12.86 -9.81
CA SER A 149 -18.74 -12.02 -8.64
C SER A 149 -19.11 -10.56 -8.92
N SER A 150 -18.69 -10.00 -10.05
CA SER A 150 -18.68 -8.53 -10.26
C SER A 150 -19.93 -7.98 -10.96
N PHE A 151 -20.57 -8.77 -11.83
CA PHE A 151 -21.62 -8.27 -12.74
C PHE A 151 -22.99 -8.95 -12.55
N ALA A 152 -23.08 -10.01 -11.77
CA ALA A 152 -24.31 -10.80 -11.66
C ALA A 152 -25.43 -10.14 -10.81
N ALA A 153 -25.21 -8.94 -10.26
CA ALA A 153 -26.12 -8.33 -9.31
C ALA A 153 -26.56 -6.93 -9.76
N SER A 154 -27.82 -6.81 -10.16
CA SER A 154 -28.54 -5.53 -10.21
C SER A 154 -29.61 -5.56 -9.13
N ILE A 155 -29.71 -4.51 -8.33
CA ILE A 155 -30.76 -4.38 -7.32
C ILE A 155 -31.97 -3.68 -7.96
N PRO A 156 -33.17 -4.28 -7.94
CA PRO A 156 -34.37 -3.65 -8.49
C PRO A 156 -34.58 -2.25 -7.92
N GLY A 157 -34.79 -1.25 -8.79
CA GLY A 157 -35.00 0.14 -8.39
C GLY A 157 -33.73 0.94 -8.04
N HIS A 158 -32.57 0.30 -7.86
CA HIS A 158 -31.34 0.97 -7.43
C HIS A 158 -30.12 0.74 -8.34
N GLY A 159 -30.24 -0.10 -9.36
CA GLY A 159 -29.20 -0.30 -10.37
C GLY A 159 -28.06 -1.22 -9.92
N THR A 160 -26.87 -1.02 -10.49
CA THR A 160 -25.69 -1.84 -10.19
C THR A 160 -24.97 -1.34 -8.92
N PRO A 161 -24.73 -2.20 -7.92
CA PRO A 161 -24.07 -1.79 -6.70
C PRO A 161 -22.60 -1.44 -6.93
N ILE A 162 -22.13 -0.38 -6.27
CA ILE A 162 -20.71 -0.01 -6.29
C ILE A 162 -19.91 -0.91 -5.36
N ARG A 163 -18.67 -1.23 -5.73
CA ARG A 163 -17.76 -1.99 -4.86
C ARG A 163 -17.17 -1.06 -3.79
N LEU A 164 -17.32 -1.45 -2.52
CA LEU A 164 -16.68 -0.76 -1.40
C LEU A 164 -15.39 -1.48 -0.96
N GLY A 165 -14.44 -0.70 -0.44
CA GLY A 165 -13.34 -1.24 0.36
C GLY A 165 -13.79 -1.49 1.81
N CYS A 166 -13.04 -2.28 2.57
CA CYS A 166 -13.41 -2.60 3.96
C CYS A 166 -13.48 -1.38 4.89
N GLN A 167 -12.70 -0.32 4.59
CA GLN A 167 -12.65 0.93 5.35
C GLN A 167 -13.53 2.05 4.76
N ALA A 168 -14.40 1.73 3.79
CA ALA A 168 -15.27 2.74 3.18
C ALA A 168 -16.26 3.31 4.21
N ARG A 169 -16.33 4.64 4.29
CA ARG A 169 -17.19 5.43 5.18
C ARG A 169 -17.62 6.72 4.45
N TYR A 170 -18.63 7.42 4.97
CA TYR A 170 -19.11 8.68 4.39
C TYR A 170 -18.44 9.91 4.95
N TRP A 171 -17.98 9.84 6.20
CA TRP A 171 -17.38 10.99 6.88
C TRP A 171 -15.87 10.91 6.84
N GLU A 172 -15.25 11.93 6.26
CA GLU A 172 -13.80 12.08 6.23
C GLU A 172 -13.25 12.50 7.60
N GLU A 173 -11.96 12.23 7.83
CA GLU A 173 -11.29 12.62 9.07
C GLU A 173 -11.08 14.14 9.17
N ARG A 174 -10.90 14.63 10.41
CA ARG A 174 -10.60 16.04 10.71
C ARG A 174 -11.68 16.98 10.14
N ASN A 175 -11.28 17.99 9.38
CA ASN A 175 -12.17 18.93 8.70
C ASN A 175 -12.40 18.57 7.22
N GLY A 176 -12.19 17.31 6.82
CA GLY A 176 -12.31 16.87 5.42
C GLY A 176 -13.71 17.05 4.84
N CYS A 177 -14.76 17.00 5.68
CA CYS A 177 -16.13 17.29 5.27
C CYS A 177 -16.47 18.78 5.17
N GLY A 178 -15.54 19.68 5.52
CA GLY A 178 -15.73 21.13 5.51
C GLY A 178 -16.73 21.63 6.54
N ILE A 179 -16.99 22.95 6.50
CA ILE A 179 -17.92 23.62 7.42
C ILE A 179 -19.31 23.00 7.30
N ASN A 180 -19.93 22.71 8.44
CA ASN A 180 -21.21 22.03 8.58
C ASN A 180 -21.31 20.64 7.90
N GLY A 181 -20.19 20.08 7.44
CA GLY A 181 -20.15 18.83 6.68
C GLY A 181 -20.57 18.99 5.21
N ASP A 182 -20.56 20.20 4.66
CA ASP A 182 -21.10 20.50 3.34
C ASP A 182 -20.47 19.68 2.19
N LEU A 183 -19.21 19.24 2.33
CA LEU A 183 -18.52 18.42 1.34
C LEU A 183 -18.88 16.92 1.43
N CYS A 184 -19.50 16.49 2.53
CA CYS A 184 -19.95 15.11 2.75
C CYS A 184 -21.47 14.94 2.56
N ARG A 185 -22.11 15.89 1.87
CA ARG A 185 -23.53 15.81 1.49
C ARG A 185 -23.77 14.73 0.42
N PRO A 186 -25.01 14.22 0.29
CA PRO A 186 -26.22 14.56 1.06
C PRO A 186 -26.25 13.91 2.47
N PHE A 187 -27.07 14.43 3.38
CA PHE A 187 -27.21 13.87 4.75
C PHE A 187 -28.42 12.94 4.93
N ALA A 188 -29.44 13.08 4.11
CA ALA A 188 -30.69 12.33 4.19
C ALA A 188 -31.28 12.13 2.78
N ASN A 189 -32.33 11.32 2.67
CA ASN A 189 -33.12 11.11 1.45
C ASN A 189 -32.29 10.65 0.23
N SER A 190 -31.18 9.96 0.49
CA SER A 190 -30.32 9.39 -0.54
C SER A 190 -30.08 7.92 -0.23
N THR A 191 -29.97 7.12 -1.28
CA THR A 191 -29.71 5.69 -1.17
C THR A 191 -28.46 5.32 -1.96
N LEU A 192 -27.73 4.32 -1.48
CA LEU A 192 -26.56 3.78 -2.16
C LEU A 192 -26.69 2.28 -2.29
N ALA A 193 -26.71 1.79 -3.54
CA ALA A 193 -26.50 0.39 -3.84
C ALA A 193 -25.00 0.07 -3.66
N PHE A 194 -24.67 -0.78 -2.70
CA PHE A 194 -23.29 -1.08 -2.35
C PHE A 194 -23.02 -2.58 -2.36
N ARG A 195 -21.75 -2.94 -2.55
CA ARG A 195 -21.22 -4.30 -2.46
C ARG A 195 -20.04 -4.32 -1.49
N CYS A 196 -20.18 -5.15 -0.47
CA CYS A 196 -19.16 -5.40 0.52
C CYS A 196 -18.38 -6.69 0.24
N PRO A 197 -17.05 -6.64 0.32
CA PRO A 197 -16.23 -7.82 0.22
C PRO A 197 -16.36 -8.74 1.45
N ALA A 198 -16.02 -10.02 1.30
CA ALA A 198 -15.95 -10.94 2.42
C ALA A 198 -14.75 -10.64 3.35
N GLU A 199 -14.87 -11.01 4.62
CA GLU A 199 -13.84 -10.88 5.68
C GLU A 199 -13.43 -9.43 6.00
N CYS A 200 -14.33 -8.46 5.78
CA CYS A 200 -14.13 -7.07 6.19
C CYS A 200 -14.52 -6.80 7.65
N GLY A 201 -15.18 -7.73 8.36
CA GLY A 201 -15.69 -7.52 9.72
C GLY A 201 -14.59 -7.34 10.78
N LEU A 202 -13.38 -7.82 10.49
CA LEU A 202 -12.20 -7.69 11.35
C LEU A 202 -11.22 -6.60 10.87
N GLU A 203 -11.61 -5.78 9.89
CA GLU A 203 -10.79 -4.64 9.47
C GLU A 203 -10.74 -3.61 10.60
N GLN A 204 -9.55 -3.11 10.92
CA GLN A 204 -9.32 -2.25 12.08
C GLN A 204 -8.91 -0.86 11.65
N ILE A 205 -9.32 0.14 12.43
CA ILE A 205 -8.74 1.47 12.32
C ILE A 205 -7.41 1.53 13.09
N TYR A 206 -6.35 1.97 12.41
CA TYR A 206 -4.99 2.01 12.97
C TYR A 206 -4.59 3.37 13.52
N ASN A 207 -5.23 4.41 13.03
CA ASN A 207 -5.11 5.73 13.60
C ASN A 207 -6.16 5.89 14.72
N PRO A 208 -5.81 6.52 15.86
CA PRO A 208 -6.80 6.91 16.84
C PRO A 208 -7.89 7.75 16.19
N HIS A 209 -9.14 7.33 16.34
CA HIS A 209 -10.29 8.03 15.82
C HIS A 209 -11.21 8.45 16.96
N ALA A 210 -11.48 9.74 17.05
CA ALA A 210 -12.30 10.29 18.11
C ALA A 210 -13.80 10.04 17.89
N VAL A 211 -14.49 9.70 18.98
CA VAL A 211 -15.96 9.55 19.04
C VAL A 211 -16.45 10.16 20.35
N GLY A 212 -16.80 11.44 20.37
CA GLY A 212 -17.10 12.11 21.64
C GLY A 212 -15.84 12.36 22.46
N ASP A 213 -15.71 11.84 23.68
CA ASP A 213 -14.50 11.95 24.53
C ASP A 213 -13.61 10.69 24.55
N GLN A 214 -13.97 9.68 23.77
CA GLN A 214 -13.25 8.40 23.66
C GLN A 214 -12.53 8.28 22.31
N GLU A 215 -11.53 7.41 22.25
CA GLU A 215 -10.79 7.08 21.03
C GLU A 215 -10.95 5.61 20.65
N VAL A 216 -11.14 5.40 19.35
CA VAL A 216 -11.30 4.10 18.72
C VAL A 216 -10.03 3.79 17.94
N VAL A 217 -9.32 2.73 18.34
CA VAL A 217 -8.10 2.25 17.69
C VAL A 217 -8.00 0.73 17.83
N TYR A 218 -7.40 0.05 16.85
CA TYR A 218 -7.19 -1.41 16.82
C TYR A 218 -8.48 -2.25 16.90
N LYS A 219 -9.60 -1.67 16.47
CA LYS A 219 -10.91 -2.34 16.38
C LYS A 219 -11.68 -1.81 15.16
N PRO A 220 -12.68 -2.52 14.65
CA PRO A 220 -13.56 -2.00 13.61
C PRO A 220 -14.23 -0.70 14.06
N LEU A 221 -14.23 0.32 13.20
CA LEU A 221 -14.89 1.58 13.47
C LEU A 221 -16.39 1.43 13.15
N VAL A 222 -17.18 1.17 14.19
CA VAL A 222 -18.64 1.07 14.11
C VAL A 222 -19.22 1.87 15.27
N VAL A 223 -19.92 2.96 14.98
CA VAL A 223 -20.55 3.85 15.96
C VAL A 223 -22.07 3.75 15.80
N GLY A 224 -22.76 3.34 16.87
CA GLY A 224 -24.19 3.02 16.85
C GLY A 224 -24.53 1.56 16.53
N GLY A 225 -25.79 1.29 16.24
CA GLY A 225 -26.30 -0.07 16.06
C GLY A 225 -27.80 -0.18 16.27
N PRO A 226 -28.32 -1.41 16.39
CA PRO A 226 -29.72 -1.66 16.73
C PRO A 226 -30.14 -0.91 17.99
N THR A 227 -31.29 -0.23 17.93
CA THR A 227 -31.86 0.50 19.07
C THR A 227 -33.35 0.21 19.23
N SER A 228 -33.83 0.26 20.48
CA SER A 228 -35.25 0.20 20.82
C SER A 228 -35.93 1.57 20.77
N ASN A 229 -35.16 2.64 20.65
CA ASN A 229 -35.69 4.00 20.60
C ASN A 229 -36.34 4.27 19.24
N GLN A 230 -37.28 5.20 19.22
CA GLN A 230 -37.90 5.64 17.98
C GLN A 230 -36.88 6.42 17.14
N THR A 231 -36.68 6.00 15.90
CA THR A 231 -35.76 6.63 14.94
C THR A 231 -36.49 7.17 13.71
N GLY A 232 -37.76 6.76 13.51
CA GLY A 232 -38.53 7.04 12.30
C GLY A 232 -38.25 6.09 11.14
N PHE A 233 -37.46 5.03 11.37
CA PHE A 233 -37.05 4.07 10.35
C PHE A 233 -37.33 2.60 10.72
N GLU A 234 -38.12 2.34 11.77
CA GLU A 234 -38.32 1.03 12.41
C GLU A 234 -38.70 -0.09 11.41
N ASP A 235 -39.57 0.21 10.45
CA ASP A 235 -40.05 -0.75 9.44
C ASP A 235 -39.26 -0.69 8.12
N THR A 236 -38.34 0.26 7.98
CA THR A 236 -37.61 0.53 6.73
C THR A 236 -36.19 -0.02 6.75
N ILE A 237 -35.51 0.04 7.90
CA ILE A 237 -34.13 -0.41 8.07
C ILE A 237 -34.05 -1.66 8.96
N VAL A 238 -33.08 -2.52 8.65
CA VAL A 238 -32.90 -3.79 9.34
C VAL A 238 -32.57 -3.56 10.82
N ASN A 239 -33.35 -4.20 11.69
CA ASN A 239 -33.19 -4.16 13.15
C ASN A 239 -33.20 -2.76 13.76
N ASN A 240 -33.81 -1.77 13.09
CA ASN A 240 -33.77 -0.36 13.52
C ASN A 240 -32.33 0.11 13.81
N ALA A 241 -31.36 -0.37 13.02
CA ALA A 241 -29.94 -0.18 13.28
C ALA A 241 -29.40 1.05 12.55
N ILE A 242 -29.04 2.09 13.31
CA ILE A 242 -28.49 3.32 12.77
C ILE A 242 -27.02 3.46 13.13
N TYR A 243 -26.24 3.85 12.13
CA TYR A 243 -24.81 4.05 12.23
C TYR A 243 -24.42 5.49 11.88
N ARG A 244 -23.43 6.01 12.61
CA ARG A 244 -22.81 7.31 12.33
C ARG A 244 -22.00 7.24 11.03
N GLY A 245 -21.98 8.33 10.25
CA GLY A 245 -21.40 8.38 8.89
C GLY A 245 -19.90 8.06 8.78
N ASP A 246 -19.16 8.14 9.88
CA ASP A 246 -17.75 7.75 9.98
C ASP A 246 -17.53 6.25 10.19
N SER A 247 -18.60 5.47 10.42
CA SER A 247 -18.52 4.01 10.56
C SER A 247 -18.15 3.33 9.24
N PHE A 248 -17.37 2.25 9.31
CA PHE A 248 -17.09 1.39 8.17
C PHE A 248 -18.37 0.70 7.69
N ILE A 249 -18.83 1.03 6.49
CA ILE A 249 -20.12 0.59 5.93
C ILE A 249 -20.25 -0.94 5.96
N CYS A 250 -19.19 -1.66 5.57
CA CYS A 250 -19.22 -3.13 5.53
C CYS A 250 -19.24 -3.76 6.93
N ALA A 251 -18.47 -3.22 7.88
CA ALA A 251 -18.50 -3.70 9.26
C ALA A 251 -19.88 -3.43 9.90
N SER A 252 -20.47 -2.26 9.65
CA SER A 252 -21.84 -1.93 10.08
C SER A 252 -22.89 -2.87 9.47
N ALA A 253 -22.73 -3.28 8.21
CA ALA A 253 -23.64 -4.20 7.53
C ALA A 253 -23.59 -5.61 8.14
N PHE A 254 -22.40 -6.09 8.53
CA PHE A 254 -22.23 -7.34 9.28
C PHE A 254 -22.79 -7.21 10.69
N HIS A 255 -22.49 -6.12 11.39
CA HIS A 255 -23.00 -5.83 12.72
C HIS A 255 -24.54 -5.85 12.76
N ALA A 256 -25.19 -5.20 11.80
CA ALA A 256 -26.65 -5.17 11.65
C ALA A 256 -27.27 -6.54 11.34
N GLY A 257 -26.47 -7.53 10.88
CA GLY A 257 -26.97 -8.81 10.39
C GLY A 257 -27.54 -8.75 8.97
N PHE A 258 -27.28 -7.67 8.23
CA PHE A 258 -27.79 -7.49 6.87
C PHE A 258 -27.11 -8.45 5.87
N ILE A 259 -25.79 -8.59 5.99
CA ILE A 259 -24.95 -9.51 5.24
C ILE A 259 -24.04 -10.29 6.20
N THR A 260 -23.36 -11.34 5.72
CA THR A 260 -22.47 -12.18 6.55
C THR A 260 -21.01 -11.95 6.20
N ASP A 261 -20.14 -11.94 7.22
CA ASP A 261 -18.70 -11.68 7.02
C ASP A 261 -18.03 -12.70 6.09
N ALA A 262 -18.39 -13.99 6.21
CA ALA A 262 -17.81 -15.06 5.42
C ALA A 262 -18.12 -14.99 3.91
N GLN A 263 -19.25 -14.39 3.51
CA GLN A 263 -19.68 -14.35 2.10
C GLN A 263 -19.65 -12.94 1.52
N GLY A 264 -19.57 -11.89 2.35
CA GLY A 264 -19.86 -10.53 1.92
C GLY A 264 -21.30 -10.39 1.44
N GLY A 265 -21.54 -9.42 0.57
CA GLY A 265 -22.84 -9.26 -0.09
C GLY A 265 -23.09 -7.85 -0.60
N CYS A 266 -24.31 -7.62 -1.08
CA CYS A 266 -24.75 -6.34 -1.62
C CYS A 266 -26.18 -6.08 -1.18
N GLY A 267 -26.49 -4.80 -1.10
CA GLY A 267 -27.83 -4.32 -0.85
C GLY A 267 -27.84 -2.81 -0.95
N VAL A 268 -28.86 -2.21 -0.35
CA VAL A 268 -29.05 -0.77 -0.38
C VAL A 268 -28.97 -0.24 1.03
N LEU A 269 -28.15 0.78 1.22
CA LEU A 269 -28.20 1.61 2.42
C LEU A 269 -28.95 2.90 2.11
N THR A 270 -29.58 3.45 3.13
CA THR A 270 -30.25 4.76 3.09
C THR A 270 -29.62 5.70 4.09
N LEU A 271 -29.55 6.99 3.73
CA LEU A 271 -29.16 8.04 4.65
C LEU A 271 -30.37 8.47 5.49
N THR A 272 -30.18 8.50 6.81
CA THR A 272 -31.24 8.70 7.81
C THR A 272 -31.20 10.09 8.45
N GLY A 273 -30.32 10.99 7.99
CA GLY A 273 -30.25 12.37 8.47
C GLY A 273 -29.63 12.51 9.86
N GLU A 274 -30.02 13.58 10.55
CA GLU A 274 -29.57 13.84 11.92
C GLU A 274 -30.25 12.88 12.91
N GLN A 275 -29.46 12.33 13.83
CA GLN A 275 -29.94 11.47 14.91
C GLN A 275 -29.33 11.94 16.23
N SER A 276 -30.09 11.85 17.32
CA SER A 276 -29.75 12.42 18.64
C SER A 276 -28.82 11.54 19.49
N SER A 277 -28.73 10.24 19.22
CA SER A 277 -27.91 9.32 20.02
C SER A 277 -27.63 8.01 19.30
N PHE A 278 -26.59 7.30 19.74
CA PHE A 278 -26.11 6.06 19.16
C PHE A 278 -25.82 5.03 20.25
N THR A 279 -26.63 3.99 20.31
CA THR A 279 -26.50 2.91 21.30
C THR A 279 -25.38 1.94 20.91
N ALA A 280 -24.50 1.63 21.87
CA ALA A 280 -23.52 0.55 21.70
C ALA A 280 -24.17 -0.82 21.86
N SER A 281 -23.77 -1.77 21.01
CA SER A 281 -24.18 -3.16 21.14
C SER A 281 -23.10 -4.08 20.59
N SER A 282 -23.29 -5.39 20.79
CA SER A 282 -22.38 -6.42 20.30
C SER A 282 -23.17 -7.44 19.50
N HIS A 283 -23.09 -7.35 18.18
CA HIS A 283 -23.80 -8.23 17.26
C HIS A 283 -22.83 -8.85 16.25
N HIS A 284 -23.05 -10.13 15.92
CA HIS A 284 -22.30 -10.86 14.90
C HIS A 284 -20.77 -10.81 15.06
N GLY A 285 -20.27 -10.76 16.31
CA GLY A 285 -18.84 -10.71 16.63
C GLY A 285 -18.19 -9.33 16.55
N ILE A 286 -18.95 -8.28 16.22
CA ILE A 286 -18.48 -6.89 16.16
C ILE A 286 -19.06 -6.13 17.37
N LYS A 287 -18.23 -5.34 18.03
CA LYS A 287 -18.65 -4.44 19.11
C LYS A 287 -18.71 -3.01 18.58
N SER A 288 -19.87 -2.38 18.66
CA SER A 288 -20.01 -0.97 18.32
C SER A 288 -19.72 -0.04 19.49
N VAL A 289 -19.52 1.23 19.17
CA VAL A 289 -19.12 2.29 20.08
C VAL A 289 -20.33 3.22 20.31
N PRO A 290 -20.63 3.63 21.55
CA PRO A 290 -21.76 4.52 21.80
C PRO A 290 -21.38 5.96 21.47
N PHE A 291 -22.37 6.79 21.19
CA PHE A 291 -22.20 8.25 21.11
C PHE A 291 -23.48 8.91 21.64
N ASP A 292 -23.36 9.70 22.70
CA ASP A 292 -24.46 10.28 23.47
C ASP A 292 -24.84 11.69 23.00
N SER A 293 -24.59 11.99 21.73
CA SER A 293 -24.93 13.28 21.14
C SER A 293 -25.33 13.14 19.68
N TYR A 294 -25.71 14.27 19.08
CA TYR A 294 -26.23 14.32 17.74
C TYR A 294 -25.13 14.26 16.68
N PHE A 295 -25.48 13.67 15.53
CA PHE A 295 -24.61 13.69 14.36
C PHE A 295 -25.44 13.83 13.08
N PRO A 296 -25.07 14.73 12.15
CA PRO A 296 -25.93 15.11 11.03
C PRO A 296 -25.99 14.06 9.92
N HIS A 297 -24.96 13.23 9.77
CA HIS A 297 -24.88 12.24 8.70
C HIS A 297 -24.94 10.82 9.28
N THR A 298 -26.09 10.17 9.13
CA THR A 298 -26.30 8.78 9.57
C THR A 298 -26.83 7.90 8.45
N PHE A 299 -26.66 6.59 8.60
CA PHE A 299 -27.17 5.62 7.64
C PHE A 299 -27.69 4.34 8.28
N GLY A 300 -28.59 3.66 7.57
CA GLY A 300 -29.11 2.34 7.89
C GLY A 300 -29.30 1.48 6.64
N PHE A 301 -29.65 0.20 6.80
CA PHE A 301 -29.75 -0.75 5.70
C PHE A 301 -31.20 -1.10 5.34
N LEU A 302 -31.60 -0.74 4.12
CA LEU A 302 -32.61 -1.35 3.23
C LEU A 302 -33.16 -2.73 3.59
N THR A 303 -34.23 -2.86 4.41
CA THR A 303 -34.92 -4.15 4.56
C THR A 303 -35.43 -4.66 3.20
N GLY A 304 -35.22 -5.95 2.90
CA GLY A 304 -35.66 -6.58 1.65
C GLY A 304 -34.81 -6.27 0.41
N THR A 305 -33.74 -5.48 0.54
CA THR A 305 -32.87 -5.10 -0.61
C THR A 305 -31.63 -5.97 -0.79
N ARG A 306 -31.44 -6.98 0.07
CA ARG A 306 -30.30 -7.90 0.00
C ARG A 306 -30.35 -8.70 -1.30
N ALA A 307 -29.30 -8.58 -2.12
CA ALA A 307 -29.17 -9.32 -3.37
C ALA A 307 -28.28 -10.57 -3.22
N ALA A 308 -28.49 -11.56 -4.09
CA ALA A 308 -27.70 -12.80 -4.15
C ALA A 308 -26.34 -12.56 -4.85
N CYS A 309 -25.43 -11.87 -4.17
CA CYS A 309 -24.19 -11.38 -4.78
C CYS A 309 -22.96 -11.61 -3.87
N ALA A 310 -22.75 -12.88 -3.52
CA ALA A 310 -21.60 -13.28 -2.72
C ALA A 310 -20.27 -12.90 -3.37
N ASP A 311 -19.26 -12.67 -2.52
CA ASP A 311 -17.87 -12.52 -2.90
C ASP A 311 -17.27 -13.89 -3.24
N LEU A 312 -16.87 -14.07 -4.51
CA LEU A 312 -16.33 -15.33 -5.00
C LEU A 312 -14.79 -15.38 -5.02
N ARG A 313 -14.10 -14.57 -4.20
CA ARG A 313 -12.62 -14.59 -4.11
C ARG A 313 -12.05 -15.96 -3.76
N TRP A 314 -12.67 -16.68 -2.82
CA TRP A 314 -12.21 -18.00 -2.38
C TRP A 314 -12.38 -19.08 -3.48
N PRO A 315 -13.53 -19.16 -4.18
CA PRO A 315 -13.63 -19.93 -5.41
C PRO A 315 -12.59 -19.56 -6.47
N ALA A 316 -12.33 -18.27 -6.70
CA ALA A 316 -11.32 -17.81 -7.66
C ALA A 316 -9.91 -18.26 -7.24
N LEU A 317 -9.64 -18.29 -5.93
CA LEU A 317 -8.39 -18.78 -5.36
C LEU A 317 -8.25 -20.28 -5.60
N ALA A 318 -9.28 -21.07 -5.27
CA ALA A 318 -9.27 -22.50 -5.49
C ALA A 318 -8.98 -22.86 -6.96
N VAL A 319 -9.63 -22.18 -7.90
CA VAL A 319 -9.36 -22.32 -9.35
C VAL A 319 -7.89 -22.06 -9.64
N THR A 320 -7.36 -20.91 -9.23
CA THR A 320 -5.99 -20.50 -9.56
C THR A 320 -4.94 -21.40 -8.89
N VAL A 321 -5.17 -21.85 -7.66
CA VAL A 321 -4.31 -22.80 -6.94
C VAL A 321 -4.25 -24.15 -7.66
N VAL A 322 -5.39 -24.69 -8.10
CA VAL A 322 -5.46 -25.96 -8.84
C VAL A 322 -4.66 -25.86 -10.15
N PHE A 323 -4.89 -24.81 -10.93
CA PHE A 323 -4.22 -24.63 -12.21
C PHE A 323 -2.71 -24.40 -12.07
N THR A 324 -2.28 -23.57 -11.11
CA THR A 324 -0.85 -23.33 -10.85
C THR A 324 -0.15 -24.56 -10.27
N THR A 325 -0.84 -25.36 -9.46
CA THR A 325 -0.33 -26.64 -8.94
C THR A 325 -0.14 -27.66 -10.07
N LEU A 326 -1.14 -27.83 -10.94
CA LEU A 326 -1.01 -28.70 -12.11
C LEU A 326 0.13 -28.25 -13.01
N LEU A 327 0.21 -26.96 -13.34
CA LEU A 327 1.29 -26.43 -14.14
C LEU A 327 2.65 -26.68 -13.50
N SER A 328 2.77 -26.46 -12.18
CA SER A 328 3.99 -26.71 -11.41
C SER A 328 4.42 -28.17 -11.49
N LEU A 329 3.50 -29.12 -11.29
CA LEU A 329 3.82 -30.54 -11.28
C LEU A 329 4.25 -31.07 -12.67
N PHE A 330 3.68 -30.53 -13.75
CA PHE A 330 3.88 -31.06 -15.10
C PHE A 330 4.87 -30.27 -15.97
N THR A 331 5.56 -29.26 -15.42
CA THR A 331 6.48 -28.39 -16.19
C THR A 331 7.90 -28.38 -15.64
N THR A 332 8.89 -28.68 -16.47
CA THR A 332 10.33 -28.52 -16.14
C THR A 332 10.94 -27.23 -16.69
N SER A 333 10.27 -26.55 -17.63
CA SER A 333 10.77 -25.30 -18.21
C SER A 333 10.71 -24.16 -17.18
N PRO A 334 11.86 -23.53 -16.84
CA PRO A 334 11.88 -22.38 -15.94
C PRO A 334 11.02 -21.22 -16.43
N ALA A 335 11.04 -20.96 -17.74
CA ALA A 335 10.29 -19.86 -18.35
C ALA A 335 8.78 -20.05 -18.20
N ILE A 336 8.28 -21.25 -18.56
CA ILE A 336 6.85 -21.56 -18.50
C ILE A 336 6.38 -21.55 -17.04
N PHE A 337 7.13 -22.15 -16.12
CA PHE A 337 6.77 -22.15 -14.70
C PHE A 337 6.71 -20.73 -14.12
N PHE A 338 7.78 -19.95 -14.27
CA PHE A 338 7.89 -18.64 -13.65
C PHE A 338 6.86 -17.65 -14.20
N TRP A 339 6.78 -17.51 -15.53
CA TRP A 339 5.91 -16.49 -16.13
C TRP A 339 4.44 -16.80 -15.93
N SER A 340 4.04 -18.06 -15.99
CA SER A 340 2.64 -18.42 -15.77
C SER A 340 2.22 -18.22 -14.32
N ILE A 341 3.07 -18.57 -13.36
CA ILE A 341 2.80 -18.26 -11.95
C ILE A 341 2.74 -16.76 -11.74
N PHE A 342 3.70 -16.00 -12.26
CA PHE A 342 3.74 -14.56 -12.12
C PHE A 342 2.48 -13.89 -12.68
N VAL A 343 2.09 -14.21 -13.91
CA VAL A 343 0.90 -13.65 -14.57
C VAL A 343 -0.38 -14.06 -13.83
N SER A 344 -0.55 -15.36 -13.54
CA SER A 344 -1.75 -15.83 -12.84
C SER A 344 -1.89 -15.21 -11.45
N PHE A 345 -0.79 -15.11 -10.70
CA PHE A 345 -0.80 -14.49 -9.37
C PHE A 345 -1.09 -12.99 -9.46
N PHE A 346 -0.46 -12.28 -10.39
CA PHE A 346 -0.66 -10.83 -10.54
C PHE A 346 -2.12 -10.50 -10.77
N PHE A 347 -2.77 -11.16 -11.75
CA PHE A 347 -4.18 -10.92 -12.02
C PHE A 347 -5.10 -11.50 -10.93
N HIS A 348 -4.71 -12.58 -10.27
CA HIS A 348 -5.44 -13.11 -9.12
C HIS A 348 -5.49 -12.09 -7.98
N VAL A 349 -4.35 -11.50 -7.61
CA VAL A 349 -4.30 -10.47 -6.57
C VAL A 349 -5.05 -9.22 -7.02
N ALA A 350 -4.73 -8.69 -8.20
CA ALA A 350 -5.26 -7.42 -8.68
C ALA A 350 -6.78 -7.40 -8.88
N LEU A 351 -7.41 -8.57 -9.15
CA LEU A 351 -8.83 -8.67 -9.50
C LEU A 351 -9.68 -9.48 -8.53
N ALA A 352 -9.08 -10.34 -7.68
CA ALA A 352 -9.82 -11.23 -6.79
C ALA A 352 -9.43 -11.11 -5.32
N SER A 353 -8.20 -11.49 -4.95
CA SER A 353 -7.88 -11.71 -3.52
C SER A 353 -7.59 -10.42 -2.74
N ASP A 354 -6.98 -9.42 -3.37
CA ASP A 354 -6.71 -8.13 -2.75
C ASP A 354 -6.74 -6.99 -3.79
N PRO A 355 -7.92 -6.70 -4.41
CA PRO A 355 -8.01 -5.73 -5.48
C PRO A 355 -7.93 -4.30 -4.92
N PRO A 356 -7.31 -3.31 -5.63
CA PRO A 356 -7.30 -1.89 -5.27
C PRO A 356 -8.68 -1.33 -4.87
N ASN A 357 -8.75 -0.26 -4.07
CA ASN A 357 -10.02 0.33 -3.59
C ASN A 357 -10.68 1.19 -4.69
N LEU A 358 -11.17 0.54 -5.75
CA LEU A 358 -11.94 1.17 -6.82
C LEU A 358 -13.39 0.69 -6.81
N THR A 359 -14.29 1.61 -7.12
CA THR A 359 -15.75 1.42 -7.10
C THR A 359 -16.25 0.63 -8.30
N THR A 360 -15.51 0.64 -9.42
CA THR A 360 -15.89 -0.03 -10.68
C THR A 360 -14.88 -1.08 -11.11
N TYR A 361 -15.38 -2.15 -11.73
CA TYR A 361 -14.54 -3.24 -12.23
C TYR A 361 -13.69 -2.84 -13.44
N SER A 362 -14.22 -2.00 -14.33
CA SER A 362 -13.45 -1.46 -15.47
C SER A 362 -12.26 -0.63 -15.00
N GLY A 363 -12.44 0.17 -13.94
CA GLY A 363 -11.35 0.89 -13.27
C GLY A 363 -10.29 -0.07 -12.73
N LEU A 364 -10.69 -1.16 -12.07
CA LEU A 364 -9.75 -2.19 -11.59
C LEU A 364 -8.93 -2.80 -12.73
N LEU A 365 -9.57 -3.16 -13.84
CA LEU A 365 -8.88 -3.75 -14.98
C LEU A 365 -7.89 -2.77 -15.61
N SER A 366 -8.30 -1.50 -15.82
CA SER A 366 -7.42 -0.45 -16.34
C SER A 366 -6.20 -0.23 -15.45
N LEU A 367 -6.41 -0.15 -14.13
CA LEU A 367 -5.33 0.02 -13.16
C LEU A 367 -4.40 -1.19 -13.10
N ALA A 368 -4.96 -2.41 -13.12
CA ALA A 368 -4.19 -3.65 -13.12
C ALA A 368 -3.28 -3.73 -14.36
N LEU A 369 -3.81 -3.43 -15.54
CA LEU A 369 -3.03 -3.41 -16.79
C LEU A 369 -1.93 -2.35 -16.76
N GLY A 370 -2.21 -1.15 -16.22
CA GLY A 370 -1.21 -0.09 -16.05
C GLY A 370 -0.07 -0.49 -15.11
N ARG A 371 -0.36 -1.26 -14.05
CA ARG A 371 0.65 -1.78 -13.11
C ARG A 371 1.41 -3.00 -13.63
N PHE A 372 0.81 -3.77 -14.54
CA PHE A 372 1.35 -5.04 -15.02
C PHE A 372 2.65 -4.87 -15.81
N LEU A 373 2.74 -3.89 -16.71
CA LEU A 373 3.91 -3.74 -17.59
C LEU A 373 5.21 -3.43 -16.81
N PRO A 374 5.25 -2.44 -15.89
CA PRO A 374 6.45 -2.24 -15.07
C PRO A 374 6.72 -3.44 -14.14
N ALA A 375 5.68 -4.13 -13.67
CA ALA A 375 5.84 -5.35 -12.89
C ALA A 375 6.50 -6.46 -13.71
N CYS A 376 6.16 -6.61 -15.00
CA CYS A 376 6.83 -7.52 -15.93
C CYS A 376 8.31 -7.19 -16.10
N PHE A 377 8.71 -5.92 -16.12
CA PHE A 377 10.12 -5.55 -16.19
C PHE A 377 10.89 -6.05 -14.94
N CYS A 378 10.38 -5.79 -13.75
CA CYS A 378 10.96 -6.31 -12.50
C CYS A 378 10.95 -7.85 -12.48
N ALA A 379 9.87 -8.48 -12.95
CA ALA A 379 9.75 -9.93 -13.06
C ALA A 379 10.76 -10.52 -14.05
N TRP A 380 11.07 -9.82 -15.15
CA TRP A 380 12.09 -10.25 -16.09
C TRP A 380 13.50 -10.18 -15.49
N VAL A 381 13.83 -9.10 -14.74
CA VAL A 381 15.12 -8.97 -14.05
C VAL A 381 15.27 -10.09 -13.02
N THR A 382 14.26 -10.30 -12.18
CA THR A 382 14.26 -11.37 -11.17
C THR A 382 14.32 -12.75 -11.82
N TYR A 383 13.54 -13.00 -12.87
CA TYR A 383 13.62 -14.23 -13.65
C TYR A 383 15.04 -14.49 -14.15
N ARG A 384 15.65 -13.52 -14.83
CA ARG A 384 16.95 -13.69 -15.50
C ARG A 384 18.09 -13.92 -14.51
N TYR A 385 18.12 -13.16 -13.41
CA TYR A 385 19.25 -13.14 -12.48
C TYR A 385 19.04 -13.98 -11.21
N THR A 386 17.81 -14.38 -10.89
CA THR A 386 17.50 -15.14 -9.67
C THR A 386 16.78 -16.45 -9.97
N ALA A 387 15.58 -16.43 -10.54
CA ALA A 387 14.73 -17.62 -10.64
C ALA A 387 15.23 -18.63 -11.68
N LEU A 388 15.79 -18.17 -12.81
CA LEU A 388 16.31 -19.04 -13.85
C LEU A 388 17.36 -20.01 -13.29
N ARG A 389 18.29 -19.53 -12.46
CA ARG A 389 19.32 -20.36 -11.84
C ARG A 389 18.71 -21.40 -10.90
N THR A 390 17.75 -20.99 -10.07
CA THR A 390 17.08 -21.88 -9.11
C THR A 390 16.30 -23.00 -9.80
N LEU A 391 15.65 -22.68 -10.93
CA LEU A 391 14.70 -23.58 -11.61
C LEU A 391 15.33 -24.42 -12.74
N THR A 392 16.51 -24.05 -13.24
CA THR A 392 17.16 -24.77 -14.35
C THR A 392 17.45 -26.21 -13.98
N ASN A 393 17.01 -27.17 -14.81
CA ASN A 393 17.17 -28.62 -14.58
C ASN A 393 16.55 -29.13 -13.26
N LEU A 394 15.64 -28.38 -12.64
CA LEU A 394 14.96 -28.82 -11.43
C LEU A 394 13.89 -29.86 -11.76
N THR A 395 14.18 -31.12 -11.45
CA THR A 395 13.28 -32.25 -11.73
C THR A 395 12.41 -32.66 -10.53
N ALA A 396 12.64 -32.08 -9.35
CA ALA A 396 11.88 -32.34 -8.13
C ALA A 396 10.52 -31.60 -8.14
N GLN A 397 9.51 -32.19 -8.81
CA GLN A 397 8.22 -31.52 -9.07
C GLN A 397 7.41 -31.23 -7.81
N PHE A 398 7.29 -32.19 -6.89
CA PHE A 398 6.56 -31.99 -5.64
C PHE A 398 7.31 -31.05 -4.70
N GLU A 399 8.63 -31.14 -4.65
CA GLU A 399 9.43 -30.21 -3.84
C GLU A 399 9.31 -28.77 -4.36
N LYS A 400 9.43 -28.55 -5.67
CA LYS A 400 9.20 -27.24 -6.28
C LYS A 400 7.79 -26.73 -6.00
N THR A 401 6.78 -27.59 -6.10
CA THR A 401 5.38 -27.21 -5.85
C THR A 401 5.16 -26.82 -4.38
N ILE A 402 5.66 -27.61 -3.42
CA ILE A 402 5.45 -27.33 -2.00
C ILE A 402 6.34 -26.18 -1.54
N LEU A 403 7.63 -26.21 -1.88
CA LEU A 403 8.63 -25.28 -1.35
C LEU A 403 8.70 -23.96 -2.11
N TYR A 404 8.30 -23.88 -3.38
CA TYR A 404 8.28 -22.61 -4.11
C TYR A 404 6.86 -22.07 -4.22
N LEU A 405 5.94 -22.84 -4.82
CA LEU A 405 4.58 -22.35 -5.11
C LEU A 405 3.77 -22.14 -3.81
N GLY A 406 3.93 -22.99 -2.79
CA GLY A 406 3.28 -22.81 -1.49
C GLY A 406 3.63 -21.47 -0.82
N PRO A 407 4.91 -21.19 -0.54
CA PRO A 407 5.35 -19.90 -0.02
C PRO A 407 5.01 -18.71 -0.93
N ALA A 408 5.02 -18.90 -2.26
CA ALA A 408 4.56 -17.85 -3.17
C ALA A 408 3.10 -17.48 -2.94
N TRP A 409 2.21 -18.45 -2.72
CA TRP A 409 0.82 -18.16 -2.33
C TRP A 409 0.73 -17.45 -0.98
N LEU A 410 1.54 -17.85 0.01
CA LEU A 410 1.59 -17.17 1.31
C LEU A 410 1.97 -15.69 1.17
N GLY A 411 2.93 -15.37 0.29
CA GLY A 411 3.31 -13.99 0.01
C GLY A 411 2.28 -13.23 -0.83
N ALA A 412 1.64 -13.88 -1.79
CA ALA A 412 0.61 -13.26 -2.64
C ALA A 412 -0.65 -12.89 -1.83
N LEU A 413 -0.97 -13.69 -0.80
CA LEU A 413 -2.08 -13.49 0.13
C LEU A 413 -1.62 -12.77 1.42
N ASN A 414 -0.69 -11.82 1.30
CA ASN A 414 -0.11 -11.07 2.42
C ASN A 414 -1.17 -10.49 3.38
N ASN A 415 -2.27 -10.00 2.82
CA ASN A 415 -3.43 -9.44 3.54
C ASN A 415 -4.11 -10.45 4.49
N TYR A 416 -3.96 -11.75 4.23
CA TYR A 416 -4.48 -12.84 5.05
C TYR A 416 -3.41 -13.55 5.89
N THR A 417 -2.13 -13.35 5.58
CA THR A 417 -1.01 -14.03 6.23
C THR A 417 -0.24 -13.09 7.14
N PHE A 418 0.64 -12.24 6.60
CA PHE A 418 1.56 -11.43 7.39
C PHE A 418 0.94 -10.12 7.89
N ASP A 419 -0.05 -9.56 7.19
CA ASP A 419 -0.71 -8.32 7.62
C ASP A 419 -1.53 -8.51 8.89
N LYS A 420 -1.87 -9.76 9.27
CA LYS A 420 -2.55 -10.05 10.55
C LYS A 420 -1.58 -10.16 11.73
N LEU A 421 -0.27 -10.11 11.50
CA LEU A 421 0.71 -10.06 12.58
C LEU A 421 0.68 -8.68 13.25
N PRO A 422 0.84 -8.58 14.58
CA PRO A 422 0.83 -7.31 15.32
C PRO A 422 2.14 -6.52 15.13
N LEU A 423 2.51 -6.24 13.87
CA LEU A 423 3.77 -5.61 13.45
C LEU A 423 3.59 -4.58 12.33
N GLN A 424 2.35 -4.20 12.02
CA GLN A 424 2.03 -3.33 10.89
C GLN A 424 2.67 -1.94 11.00
N ARG A 425 2.93 -1.48 12.23
CA ARG A 425 3.66 -0.24 12.52
C ARG A 425 4.74 -0.49 13.56
N LEU A 426 5.98 -0.13 13.23
CA LEU A 426 7.14 -0.26 14.11
C LEU A 426 7.34 0.99 14.99
N THR A 427 6.26 1.68 15.35
CA THR A 427 6.37 2.84 16.26
C THR A 427 6.47 2.35 17.71
N PRO A 428 7.21 3.08 18.60
CA PRO A 428 7.31 2.70 20.00
C PRO A 428 5.96 2.63 20.73
N HIS A 429 4.98 3.42 20.30
CA HIS A 429 3.62 3.41 20.84
C HIS A 429 2.88 2.12 20.45
N ASP A 430 2.93 1.74 19.17
CA ASP A 430 2.15 0.62 18.65
C ASP A 430 2.68 -0.73 19.14
N ILE A 431 4.01 -0.84 19.29
CA ILE A 431 4.66 -2.03 19.88
C ILE A 431 4.22 -2.25 21.34
N LYS A 432 3.92 -1.18 22.08
CA LYS A 432 3.44 -1.26 23.47
C LYS A 432 1.92 -1.49 23.56
N ALA A 433 1.16 -0.93 22.63
CA ALA A 433 -0.30 -1.00 22.62
C ALA A 433 -0.84 -2.35 22.13
N GLN A 434 -0.13 -3.03 21.24
CA GLN A 434 -0.58 -4.30 20.67
C GLN A 434 -0.09 -5.52 21.47
N PRO A 435 -0.98 -6.39 21.95
CA PRO A 435 -0.59 -7.62 22.64
C PRO A 435 0.16 -8.56 21.67
N GLY A 436 1.36 -8.98 22.03
CA GLY A 436 2.16 -9.92 21.23
C GLY A 436 3.06 -9.28 20.16
N ALA A 437 3.09 -7.96 20.02
CA ALA A 437 3.97 -7.27 19.07
C ALA A 437 5.47 -7.52 19.34
N ILE A 438 5.91 -7.41 20.60
CA ILE A 438 7.31 -7.63 20.99
C ILE A 438 7.80 -9.05 20.63
N PRO A 439 7.14 -10.15 21.06
CA PRO A 439 7.61 -11.49 20.72
C PRO A 439 7.55 -11.75 19.21
N ALA A 440 6.53 -11.26 18.50
CA ALA A 440 6.45 -11.37 17.04
C ALA A 440 7.65 -10.68 16.37
N LEU A 441 7.99 -9.46 16.81
CA LEU A 441 9.11 -8.69 16.26
C LEU A 441 10.45 -9.43 16.45
N VAL A 442 10.69 -9.94 17.66
CA VAL A 442 11.91 -10.70 17.98
C VAL A 442 12.02 -11.94 17.09
N ILE A 443 10.93 -12.70 16.92
CA ILE A 443 10.92 -13.90 16.07
C ILE A 443 11.23 -13.55 14.63
N VAL A 444 10.61 -12.51 14.07
CA VAL A 444 10.83 -12.08 12.68
C VAL A 444 12.27 -11.62 12.47
N VAL A 445 12.81 -10.78 13.36
CA VAL A 445 14.18 -10.27 13.26
C VAL A 445 15.20 -11.40 13.36
N LEU A 446 15.06 -12.30 14.34
CA LEU A 446 15.95 -13.46 14.47
C LEU A 446 15.85 -14.38 13.25
N SER A 447 14.64 -14.62 12.73
CA SER A 447 14.45 -15.43 11.53
C SER A 447 15.18 -14.84 10.32
N ILE A 448 15.00 -13.53 10.05
CA ILE A 448 15.69 -12.84 8.95
C ILE A 448 17.22 -12.90 9.14
N PHE A 449 17.72 -12.72 10.37
CA PHE A 449 19.14 -12.82 10.68
C PHE A 449 19.72 -14.20 10.36
N PHE A 450 19.09 -15.29 10.81
CA PHE A 450 19.56 -16.65 10.52
C PHE A 450 19.42 -17.01 9.03
N ILE A 451 18.37 -16.54 8.36
CA ILE A 451 18.23 -16.68 6.90
C ILE A 451 19.39 -15.99 6.18
N ALA A 452 19.71 -14.74 6.57
CA ALA A 452 20.81 -13.98 5.98
C ALA A 452 22.17 -14.67 6.19
N LEU A 453 22.44 -15.21 7.39
CA LEU A 453 23.65 -16.00 7.66
C LEU A 453 23.72 -17.26 6.78
N GLY A 454 22.61 -18.00 6.66
CA GLY A 454 22.53 -19.19 5.82
C GLY A 454 22.78 -18.89 4.33
N GLN A 455 22.20 -17.79 3.82
CA GLN A 455 22.40 -17.37 2.43
C GLN A 455 23.82 -16.82 2.20
N ALA A 456 24.39 -16.08 3.15
CA ALA A 456 25.78 -15.65 3.09
C ALA A 456 26.73 -16.85 3.04
N TRP A 457 26.49 -17.87 3.88
CA TRP A 457 27.24 -19.13 3.82
C TRP A 457 27.11 -19.81 2.46
N ALA A 458 25.90 -19.87 1.88
CA ALA A 458 25.69 -20.43 0.55
C ALA A 458 26.46 -19.65 -0.55
N PHE A 459 26.47 -18.31 -0.50
CA PHE A 459 27.24 -17.50 -1.45
C PHE A 459 28.75 -17.73 -1.33
N ARG A 460 29.23 -17.94 -0.11
CA ARG A 460 30.62 -18.33 0.16
C ARG A 460 30.93 -19.68 -0.50
N VAL A 461 30.09 -20.69 -0.28
CA VAL A 461 30.34 -22.06 -0.75
C VAL A 461 30.40 -22.13 -2.29
N GLU A 462 29.61 -21.31 -2.98
CA GLU A 462 29.65 -21.19 -4.44
C GLU A 462 30.70 -20.21 -4.98
N GLY A 463 31.49 -19.57 -4.11
CA GLY A 463 32.53 -18.61 -4.49
C GLY A 463 32.00 -17.28 -5.07
N ARG A 464 30.74 -16.92 -4.79
CA ARG A 464 30.07 -15.71 -5.31
C ARG A 464 29.95 -14.57 -4.29
N MET A 465 30.33 -14.82 -3.03
CA MET A 465 30.18 -13.87 -1.93
C MET A 465 30.73 -12.46 -2.22
N PRO A 466 31.94 -12.25 -2.80
CA PRO A 466 32.44 -10.90 -3.04
C PRO A 466 31.54 -10.04 -3.94
N ARG A 467 30.94 -10.65 -4.99
CA ARG A 467 30.03 -9.95 -5.91
C ARG A 467 28.74 -9.54 -5.21
N TYR A 468 28.21 -10.42 -4.35
CA TYR A 468 26.98 -10.13 -3.61
C TYR A 468 27.21 -9.17 -2.44
N LEU A 469 28.38 -9.20 -1.80
CA LEU A 469 28.76 -8.16 -0.84
C LEU A 469 28.83 -6.79 -1.50
N ALA A 470 29.36 -6.69 -2.72
CA ALA A 470 29.35 -5.44 -3.49
C ALA A 470 27.92 -4.99 -3.83
N LEU A 471 27.06 -5.91 -4.30
CA LEU A 471 25.66 -5.61 -4.62
C LEU A 471 24.89 -5.11 -3.38
N TYR A 472 24.92 -5.86 -2.28
CA TYR A 472 24.23 -5.50 -1.04
C TYR A 472 24.85 -4.28 -0.37
N GLY A 473 26.17 -4.09 -0.49
CA GLY A 473 26.84 -2.85 -0.09
C GLY A 473 26.30 -1.64 -0.88
N GLY A 474 26.06 -1.80 -2.18
CA GLY A 474 25.40 -0.78 -3.01
C GLY A 474 23.96 -0.49 -2.58
N PHE A 475 23.17 -1.53 -2.27
CA PHE A 475 21.81 -1.35 -1.73
C PHE A 475 21.82 -0.60 -0.39
N VAL A 476 22.67 -1.01 0.55
CA VAL A 476 22.80 -0.34 1.85
C VAL A 476 23.28 1.09 1.66
N GLY A 477 24.28 1.34 0.81
CA GLY A 477 24.75 2.69 0.49
C GLY A 477 23.66 3.58 -0.10
N THR A 478 22.81 3.04 -0.99
CA THR A 478 21.66 3.75 -1.56
C THR A 478 20.63 4.09 -0.48
N ILE A 479 20.32 3.15 0.43
CA ILE A 479 19.41 3.40 1.54
C ILE A 479 19.98 4.45 2.50
N LEU A 480 21.27 4.39 2.84
CA LEU A 480 21.93 5.39 3.69
C LEU A 480 21.92 6.77 3.04
N PHE A 481 22.13 6.84 1.72
CA PHE A 481 21.98 8.07 0.97
C PHE A 481 20.55 8.63 1.06
N PHE A 482 19.54 7.78 0.90
CA PHE A 482 18.13 8.16 1.05
C PHE A 482 17.78 8.66 2.46
N VAL A 483 18.31 8.02 3.51
CA VAL A 483 18.14 8.47 4.90
C VAL A 483 18.80 9.83 5.17
N ALA A 484 19.87 10.16 4.43
CA ALA A 484 20.57 11.43 4.59
C ALA A 484 19.89 12.62 3.88
N LEU A 485 18.86 12.39 3.05
CA LEU A 485 18.16 13.46 2.34
C LEU A 485 17.23 14.22 3.31
N PRO A 486 17.42 15.55 3.48
CA PRO A 486 16.58 16.34 4.37
C PRO A 486 15.16 16.48 3.82
N GLY A 487 14.17 16.53 4.72
CA GLY A 487 12.75 16.73 4.37
C GLY A 487 12.03 15.49 3.83
N LEU A 488 12.72 14.35 3.72
CA LEU A 488 12.16 13.07 3.31
C LEU A 488 12.37 12.02 4.39
N SER A 489 11.46 11.05 4.43
CA SER A 489 11.48 9.95 5.37
C SER A 489 11.43 8.63 4.61
N LEU A 490 12.25 7.68 5.04
CA LEU A 490 12.35 6.36 4.42
C LEU A 490 11.15 5.49 4.79
N ARG A 491 10.41 5.03 3.79
CA ARG A 491 9.34 4.02 3.96
C ARG A 491 9.57 2.86 3.01
N ILE A 492 10.04 1.74 3.57
CA ILE A 492 10.28 0.52 2.80
C ILE A 492 9.00 -0.32 2.79
N HIS A 493 8.28 -0.26 1.67
CA HIS A 493 7.15 -1.15 1.39
C HIS A 493 7.64 -2.61 1.19
N HIS A 494 6.79 -3.59 1.48
CA HIS A 494 7.13 -5.02 1.38
C HIS A 494 7.55 -5.44 -0.04
N TYR A 495 7.02 -4.80 -1.09
CA TYR A 495 7.45 -5.08 -2.46
C TYR A 495 8.90 -4.65 -2.73
N VAL A 496 9.34 -3.54 -2.13
CA VAL A 496 10.74 -3.05 -2.24
C VAL A 496 11.65 -4.01 -1.49
N LEU A 497 11.25 -4.40 -0.27
CA LEU A 497 11.97 -5.39 0.52
C LEU A 497 12.11 -6.71 -0.26
N ALA A 498 11.06 -7.17 -0.92
CA ALA A 498 11.10 -8.35 -1.77
C ALA A 498 12.13 -8.21 -2.89
N LEU A 499 12.16 -7.09 -3.62
CA LEU A 499 13.13 -6.85 -4.69
C LEU A 499 14.58 -6.80 -4.17
N LEU A 500 14.81 -6.22 -3.00
CA LEU A 500 16.14 -6.16 -2.37
C LEU A 500 16.64 -7.54 -1.93
N LEU A 501 15.74 -8.42 -1.46
CA LEU A 501 16.09 -9.72 -0.91
C LEU A 501 16.11 -10.85 -1.96
N LEU A 502 15.36 -10.73 -3.06
CA LEU A 502 15.29 -11.76 -4.13
C LEU A 502 16.67 -12.17 -4.68
N PRO A 503 17.62 -11.26 -4.98
CA PRO A 503 18.97 -11.63 -5.43
C PRO A 503 19.69 -12.61 -4.48
N GLY A 504 19.43 -12.47 -3.18
CA GLY A 504 19.98 -13.29 -2.10
C GLY A 504 19.49 -14.73 -2.07
N THR A 505 18.52 -15.08 -2.94
CA THR A 505 17.92 -16.42 -3.03
C THR A 505 18.28 -17.15 -4.32
N SER A 506 19.30 -16.68 -5.04
CA SER A 506 19.72 -17.20 -6.35
C SER A 506 20.51 -18.52 -6.26
N PHE A 507 19.96 -19.51 -5.57
CA PHE A 507 20.57 -20.84 -5.37
C PHE A 507 19.58 -21.95 -5.66
N GLN A 508 20.09 -23.05 -6.19
CA GLN A 508 19.33 -24.30 -6.30
C GLN A 508 19.49 -25.11 -5.02
N ASN A 509 18.96 -24.59 -3.91
CA ASN A 509 18.83 -25.31 -2.64
C ASN A 509 17.40 -25.13 -2.07
N ARG A 510 17.00 -26.05 -1.18
CA ARG A 510 15.61 -26.10 -0.66
C ARG A 510 15.19 -24.81 0.08
N PRO A 511 16.00 -24.23 0.98
CA PRO A 511 15.63 -22.97 1.63
C PRO A 511 15.41 -21.83 0.64
N SER A 512 16.23 -21.74 -0.40
CA SER A 512 16.10 -20.67 -1.40
C SER A 512 14.83 -20.80 -2.23
N LEU A 513 14.30 -22.01 -2.46
CA LEU A 513 12.97 -22.17 -3.07
C LEU A 513 11.88 -21.49 -2.23
N ILE A 514 11.92 -21.68 -0.90
CA ILE A 514 10.97 -21.10 0.06
C ILE A 514 11.04 -19.59 0.02
N TYR A 515 12.25 -19.04 0.18
CA TYR A 515 12.43 -17.59 0.25
C TYR A 515 12.12 -16.94 -1.10
N GLN A 516 12.55 -17.53 -2.21
CA GLN A 516 12.30 -16.98 -3.54
C GLN A 516 10.81 -16.96 -3.89
N GLY A 517 10.10 -18.07 -3.58
CA GLY A 517 8.64 -18.13 -3.73
C GLY A 517 7.95 -17.06 -2.89
N LEU A 518 8.23 -17.02 -1.58
CA LEU A 518 7.64 -16.05 -0.66
C LEU A 518 7.85 -14.61 -1.09
N LEU A 519 9.09 -14.23 -1.43
CA LEU A 519 9.42 -12.87 -1.84
C LEU A 519 8.77 -12.51 -3.18
N LEU A 520 8.68 -13.45 -4.13
CA LEU A 520 7.95 -13.22 -5.38
C LEU A 520 6.46 -12.95 -5.11
N GLY A 521 5.85 -13.72 -4.20
CA GLY A 521 4.47 -13.50 -3.76
C GLY A 521 4.28 -12.11 -3.14
N LEU A 522 5.15 -11.71 -2.21
CA LEU A 522 5.11 -10.39 -1.56
C LEU A 522 5.29 -9.24 -2.55
N PHE A 523 6.20 -9.39 -3.52
CA PHE A 523 6.37 -8.43 -4.61
C PHE A 523 5.09 -8.27 -5.42
N ILE A 524 4.48 -9.39 -5.84
CA ILE A 524 3.23 -9.38 -6.60
C ILE A 524 2.11 -8.74 -5.80
N ASN A 525 1.94 -9.12 -4.52
CA ASN A 525 0.92 -8.55 -3.66
C ASN A 525 1.06 -7.01 -3.58
N GLY A 526 2.25 -6.54 -3.24
CA GLY A 526 2.49 -5.11 -3.06
C GLY A 526 2.25 -4.29 -4.32
N VAL A 527 2.76 -4.73 -5.48
CA VAL A 527 2.59 -3.97 -6.73
C VAL A 527 1.16 -4.09 -7.28
N ALA A 528 0.52 -5.26 -7.21
CA ALA A 528 -0.83 -5.42 -7.72
C ALA A 528 -1.86 -4.59 -6.92
N ARG A 529 -1.77 -4.61 -5.58
CA ARG A 529 -2.68 -3.89 -4.67
C ARG A 529 -2.35 -2.41 -4.53
N TRP A 530 -1.09 -2.07 -4.25
CA TRP A 530 -0.67 -0.71 -3.90
C TRP A 530 0.02 0.04 -5.05
N GLY A 531 0.57 -0.68 -6.03
CA GLY A 531 1.37 -0.10 -7.10
C GLY A 531 2.82 0.14 -6.67
N PHE A 532 3.54 0.94 -7.45
CA PHE A 532 4.94 1.30 -7.19
C PHE A 532 5.02 2.53 -6.27
N ALA A 533 4.63 2.35 -5.00
CA ALA A 533 4.71 3.41 -3.99
C ALA A 533 6.17 3.85 -3.75
N SER A 534 6.37 5.15 -3.49
CA SER A 534 7.72 5.69 -3.31
C SER A 534 8.47 5.04 -2.13
N VAL A 535 9.78 4.97 -2.24
CA VAL A 535 10.68 4.58 -1.13
C VAL A 535 10.92 5.75 -0.16
N LEU A 536 10.79 6.98 -0.69
CA LEU A 536 10.96 8.24 0.03
C LEU A 536 9.63 8.98 0.04
N GLU A 537 9.11 9.22 1.24
CA GLU A 537 7.84 9.92 1.46
C GLU A 537 8.06 11.17 2.29
N THR A 538 7.17 12.15 2.16
CA THR A 538 7.19 13.32 3.03
C THR A 538 6.75 12.94 4.44
N PRO A 539 7.26 13.58 5.51
CA PRO A 539 6.79 13.35 6.86
C PRO A 539 5.27 13.53 7.01
N SER A 540 4.67 14.47 6.27
CA SER A 540 3.23 14.71 6.25
C SER A 540 2.43 13.54 5.65
N SER A 541 2.90 12.92 4.56
CA SER A 541 2.24 11.75 3.96
C SER A 541 2.39 10.48 4.82
N LEU A 542 3.44 10.40 5.65
CA LEU A 542 3.60 9.30 6.61
C LEU A 542 2.68 9.41 7.81
N LEU A 543 2.32 10.64 8.17
CA LEU A 543 1.45 10.95 9.30
C LEU A 543 0.00 11.16 8.85
N GLU A 544 -0.35 10.87 7.60
CA GLU A 544 -1.71 11.03 7.08
C GLU A 544 -2.69 10.20 7.92
N GLY A 545 -3.62 10.89 8.58
CA GLY A 545 -4.55 10.34 9.58
C GLY A 545 -3.99 10.13 11.00
N SER A 546 -2.72 10.43 11.28
CA SER A 546 -2.13 10.37 12.63
C SER A 546 -1.72 11.76 13.15
N ALA A 547 -1.54 11.91 14.46
CA ALA A 547 -1.12 13.18 15.06
C ALA A 547 0.26 13.62 14.55
N GLN A 548 0.34 14.82 13.99
CA GLN A 548 1.55 15.41 13.40
C GLN A 548 2.50 16.02 14.45
N GLY A 549 2.02 16.18 15.68
CA GLY A 549 2.73 16.82 16.78
C GLY A 549 2.86 18.34 16.60
N THR A 550 1.86 18.98 15.97
CA THR A 550 1.80 20.44 15.79
C THR A 550 1.42 21.15 17.08
N LEU A 551 1.63 22.47 17.10
CA LEU A 551 1.02 23.34 18.10
C LEU A 551 -0.52 23.17 18.09
N ARG A 552 -1.14 23.30 19.27
CA ARG A 552 -2.59 23.22 19.46
C ARG A 552 -3.10 24.50 20.14
N PRO A 553 -4.32 24.97 19.83
CA PRO A 553 -4.90 26.15 20.47
C PRO A 553 -4.96 26.03 21.99
N VAL A 554 -4.55 27.09 22.69
CA VAL A 554 -4.75 27.21 24.15
C VAL A 554 -6.09 27.89 24.35
N VAL A 555 -7.12 27.09 24.65
CA VAL A 555 -8.49 27.57 24.76
C VAL A 555 -8.90 27.70 26.22
N SER A 556 -9.53 28.83 26.56
CA SER A 556 -10.18 29.03 27.86
C SER A 556 -11.66 29.37 27.69
N VAL A 557 -12.48 28.98 28.66
CA VAL A 557 -13.92 29.26 28.65
C VAL A 557 -14.18 30.53 29.44
N LEU A 558 -14.72 31.56 28.77
CA LEU A 558 -15.05 32.84 29.38
C LEU A 558 -16.42 32.79 30.06
N THR A 559 -17.40 32.15 29.41
CA THR A 559 -18.75 31.99 29.93
C THR A 559 -19.35 30.71 29.37
N ALA A 560 -19.96 29.90 30.23
CA ALA A 560 -20.71 28.71 29.85
C ALA A 560 -22.07 28.76 30.54
N GLY A 561 -23.14 28.88 29.75
CA GLY A 561 -24.52 28.72 30.19
C GLY A 561 -25.09 27.41 29.66
N ALA A 562 -26.39 27.18 29.87
CA ALA A 562 -27.07 26.03 29.25
C ALA A 562 -27.27 26.21 27.74
N LYS A 563 -27.44 27.46 27.26
CA LYS A 563 -27.78 27.77 25.86
C LYS A 563 -26.61 28.21 24.99
N ASN A 564 -25.59 28.83 25.58
CA ASN A 564 -24.42 29.32 24.86
C ASN A 564 -23.13 29.13 25.66
N ILE A 565 -22.03 29.02 24.95
CA ILE A 565 -20.68 28.95 25.50
C ILE A 565 -19.76 29.84 24.69
N THR A 566 -18.90 30.61 25.37
CA THR A 566 -17.95 31.53 24.75
C THR A 566 -16.53 31.10 25.10
N PHE A 567 -15.72 30.91 24.06
CA PHE A 567 -14.32 30.51 24.14
C PHE A 567 -13.41 31.70 23.81
N ASP A 568 -12.34 31.87 24.59
CA ASP A 568 -11.17 32.66 24.22
C ASP A 568 -10.16 31.72 23.54
N LEU A 569 -9.86 32.00 22.28
CA LEU A 569 -8.97 31.22 21.42
C LEU A 569 -7.55 31.81 21.35
N GLY A 570 -7.29 32.90 22.08
CA GLY A 570 -6.00 33.58 22.12
C GLY A 570 -5.72 34.43 20.88
N PRO A 571 -4.48 34.96 20.76
CA PRO A 571 -4.09 35.81 19.65
C PRO A 571 -3.73 34.99 18.40
N LEU A 572 -3.99 35.55 17.22
CA LEU A 572 -3.51 35.05 15.93
C LEU A 572 -2.76 36.18 15.19
N PRO A 573 -1.74 35.87 14.37
CA PRO A 573 -1.18 34.54 14.11
C PRO A 573 -0.26 34.03 15.24
N VAL A 574 -0.03 32.71 15.29
CA VAL A 574 0.89 32.06 16.23
C VAL A 574 2.01 31.36 15.47
N TRP A 575 3.25 31.67 15.83
CA TRP A 575 4.44 31.07 15.23
C TRP A 575 4.82 29.74 15.89
N ASP A 576 4.89 28.66 15.11
CA ASP A 576 5.41 27.36 15.55
C ASP A 576 6.86 27.18 15.09
N ALA A 577 7.80 27.47 16.00
CA ALA A 577 9.23 27.35 15.75
C ALA A 577 9.68 25.91 15.45
N LYS A 578 8.91 24.88 15.81
CA LYS A 578 9.26 23.48 15.55
C LYS A 578 8.96 23.10 14.09
N MET A 579 7.86 23.61 13.55
CA MET A 579 7.40 23.29 12.19
C MET A 579 7.78 24.36 11.17
N ASP A 580 8.29 25.52 11.62
CA ASP A 580 8.59 26.69 10.77
C ASP A 580 7.33 27.19 10.02
N VAL A 581 6.18 27.14 10.71
CA VAL A 581 4.87 27.51 10.17
C VAL A 581 4.21 28.56 11.05
N SER A 582 3.59 29.55 10.41
CA SER A 582 2.71 30.52 11.06
C SER A 582 1.27 30.05 10.94
N TRP A 583 0.61 29.89 12.09
CA TRP A 583 -0.80 29.56 12.18
C TRP A 583 -1.62 30.85 12.20
N ASP A 584 -2.42 31.09 11.18
CA ASP A 584 -3.19 32.33 10.98
C ASP A 584 -4.70 32.16 11.24
N GLY A 585 -5.16 30.92 11.48
CA GLY A 585 -6.57 30.64 11.78
C GLY A 585 -6.80 29.55 12.82
N VAL A 586 -8.07 29.34 13.15
CA VAL A 586 -8.56 28.28 14.04
C VAL A 586 -9.76 27.58 13.41
N SER A 587 -9.77 26.25 13.48
CA SER A 587 -10.89 25.38 13.15
C SER A 587 -11.46 24.78 14.43
N VAL A 588 -12.79 24.73 14.53
CA VAL A 588 -13.48 24.13 15.67
C VAL A 588 -14.43 23.04 15.20
N LEU A 589 -14.23 21.84 15.74
CA LEU A 589 -15.14 20.72 15.58
C LEU A 589 -16.08 20.65 16.79
N VAL A 590 -17.37 20.54 16.52
CA VAL A 590 -18.41 20.20 17.51
C VAL A 590 -18.99 18.86 17.10
N ASN A 591 -18.91 17.86 17.97
CA ASN A 591 -19.34 16.48 17.69
C ASN A 591 -18.73 15.91 16.38
N ASP A 592 -17.44 16.18 16.16
CA ASP A 592 -16.68 15.75 14.98
C ASP A 592 -17.15 16.40 13.65
N VAL A 593 -17.90 17.52 13.73
CA VAL A 593 -18.31 18.36 12.59
C VAL A 593 -17.65 19.73 12.69
N GLU A 594 -16.99 20.20 11.63
CA GLU A 594 -16.43 21.56 11.60
C GLU A 594 -17.58 22.58 11.62
N ARG A 595 -17.70 23.33 12.72
CA ARG A 595 -18.75 24.37 12.88
C ARG A 595 -18.22 25.78 12.74
N PHE A 596 -16.93 25.96 12.92
CA PHE A 596 -16.31 27.27 12.81
C PHE A 596 -14.93 27.17 12.19
N ARG A 597 -14.63 28.17 11.36
CA ARG A 597 -13.32 28.45 10.81
C ARG A 597 -13.15 29.96 10.76
N GLY A 598 -12.12 30.48 11.43
CA GLY A 598 -11.83 31.90 11.46
C GLY A 598 -10.35 32.18 11.32
N TYR A 599 -10.02 33.27 10.63
CA TYR A 599 -8.65 33.73 10.40
C TYR A 599 -8.41 35.09 11.07
N GLY A 600 -7.18 35.37 11.47
CA GLY A 600 -6.82 36.61 12.16
C GLY A 600 -6.75 37.84 11.26
N ASP A 601 -6.69 37.66 9.94
CA ASP A 601 -6.64 38.74 8.95
C ASP A 601 -8.03 39.32 8.62
N ASP A 602 -9.10 38.54 8.82
CA ASP A 602 -10.48 38.99 8.64
C ASP A 602 -11.25 39.05 9.97
N ARG A 603 -11.60 40.27 10.37
CA ARG A 603 -12.38 40.54 11.59
C ARG A 603 -13.83 40.12 11.50
N SER A 604 -14.35 39.81 10.30
CA SER A 604 -15.74 39.39 10.11
C SER A 604 -16.07 38.10 10.85
N TYR A 605 -15.07 37.23 11.06
CA TYR A 605 -15.20 35.97 11.81
C TYR A 605 -15.39 36.16 13.32
N TRP A 606 -15.12 37.36 13.84
CA TRP A 606 -14.96 37.62 15.28
C TRP A 606 -15.93 38.72 15.79
N PRO A 607 -17.26 38.48 15.75
CA PRO A 607 -18.24 39.46 16.18
C PRO A 607 -18.11 39.72 17.70
N GLY A 608 -17.80 40.97 18.07
CA GLY A 608 -17.75 41.40 19.48
C GLY A 608 -16.35 41.74 20.03
N GLU A 609 -15.32 41.77 19.19
CA GLU A 609 -13.97 42.16 19.63
C GLU A 609 -13.93 43.63 20.11
N LYS A 610 -13.76 43.83 21.43
CA LYS A 610 -13.42 45.13 22.02
C LYS A 610 -12.00 45.04 22.56
N HIS A 611 -11.07 45.74 21.88
CA HIS A 611 -9.69 46.02 22.29
C HIS A 611 -9.04 45.00 23.25
N GLY A 612 -8.36 43.99 22.71
CA GLY A 612 -7.63 43.03 23.54
C GLY A 612 -6.67 42.07 22.82
N GLY A 613 -6.74 41.93 21.48
CA GLY A 613 -5.82 41.09 20.71
C GLY A 613 -6.10 39.59 20.76
N ASN A 614 -6.99 39.13 21.64
CA ASN A 614 -7.48 37.75 21.69
C ASN A 614 -8.80 37.61 20.91
N PHE A 615 -8.91 36.54 20.14
CA PHE A 615 -10.09 36.22 19.35
C PHE A 615 -11.07 35.35 20.15
N MET A 616 -12.36 35.71 20.10
CA MET A 616 -13.42 35.04 20.84
C MET A 616 -14.45 34.44 19.90
N TRP A 617 -14.89 33.21 20.20
CA TRP A 617 -15.96 32.54 19.47
C TRP A 617 -17.06 32.10 20.42
N MET A 618 -18.30 32.46 20.10
CA MET A 618 -19.50 32.04 20.82
C MET A 618 -20.22 30.97 20.02
N TRP A 619 -20.58 29.89 20.70
CA TRP A 619 -21.41 28.82 20.17
C TRP A 619 -22.77 28.80 20.87
N GLU A 620 -23.82 28.71 20.08
CA GLU A 620 -25.18 28.45 20.56
C GLU A 620 -25.47 26.98 20.43
N ARG A 621 -26.05 26.39 21.49
CA ARG A 621 -26.33 24.96 21.54
C ARG A 621 -27.25 24.57 20.39
N HIS A 622 -26.89 23.50 19.68
CA HIS A 622 -27.76 22.92 18.68
C HIS A 622 -28.96 22.22 19.34
N LEU A 623 -30.16 22.52 18.86
CA LEU A 623 -31.41 21.93 19.35
C LEU A 623 -31.91 20.89 18.33
N VAL A 624 -31.74 19.61 18.65
CA VAL A 624 -32.18 18.51 17.79
C VAL A 624 -33.71 18.49 17.70
N GLY A 625 -34.22 18.32 16.48
CA GLY A 625 -35.67 18.27 16.22
C GLY A 625 -36.33 19.62 15.94
N SER A 626 -35.59 20.72 15.91
CA SER A 626 -36.10 22.03 15.46
C SER A 626 -36.20 22.09 13.94
N ARG A 627 -37.27 21.52 13.37
CA ARG A 627 -37.63 21.81 11.97
C ARG A 627 -38.31 23.17 11.96
N GLU A 628 -37.63 24.20 11.45
CA GLU A 628 -38.28 25.37 10.84
C GLU A 628 -39.06 24.88 9.60
N GLU A 629 -40.17 24.18 9.82
CA GLU A 629 -41.17 23.93 8.79
C GLU A 629 -42.24 25.00 8.90
N MET A 630 -42.28 25.82 7.86
CA MET A 630 -43.30 26.80 7.49
C MET A 630 -44.57 26.80 8.33
N VAL A 631 -44.81 27.97 8.95
CA VAL A 631 -46.11 28.46 9.42
C VAL A 631 -47.19 28.15 8.38
N ASN A 632 -47.94 27.07 8.60
CA ASN A 632 -49.32 26.96 8.18
C ASN A 632 -50.15 26.91 9.45
N GLU A 633 -50.89 28.00 9.67
CA GLU A 633 -51.86 28.11 10.74
C GLU A 633 -52.85 26.94 10.68
N GLY A 634 -52.99 26.17 11.76
CA GLY A 634 -54.24 25.45 12.01
C GLY A 634 -54.22 24.00 12.50
N GLU A 635 -53.08 23.36 12.77
CA GLU A 635 -53.08 22.01 13.37
C GLU A 635 -52.21 21.93 14.63
N ASN A 636 -52.77 21.34 15.69
CA ASN A 636 -52.09 21.03 16.95
C ASN A 636 -51.01 19.97 16.68
N VAL A 637 -49.83 20.41 16.24
CA VAL A 637 -48.61 19.60 16.22
C VAL A 637 -48.13 19.50 17.66
N GLU A 638 -48.12 18.29 18.22
CA GLU A 638 -47.38 18.00 19.45
C GLU A 638 -45.94 18.50 19.25
N THR A 639 -45.60 19.59 19.94
CA THR A 639 -44.27 20.18 19.93
C THR A 639 -43.25 19.12 20.30
N ALA A 640 -42.48 18.64 19.32
CA ALA A 640 -41.30 17.83 19.56
C ALA A 640 -40.41 18.61 20.53
N ALA A 641 -40.24 18.10 21.75
CA ALA A 641 -39.43 18.74 22.76
C ALA A 641 -37.99 18.79 22.24
N SER A 642 -37.47 20.00 22.00
CA SER A 642 -36.07 20.22 21.65
C SER A 642 -35.18 19.63 22.74
N GLU A 643 -34.45 18.57 22.44
CA GLU A 643 -33.60 17.87 23.39
C GLU A 643 -32.23 18.57 23.47
N MET A 644 -31.81 18.95 24.69
CA MET A 644 -30.46 19.46 24.93
C MET A 644 -29.52 18.28 25.17
N LEU A 645 -28.55 18.11 24.28
CA LEU A 645 -27.56 17.03 24.33
C LEU A 645 -26.17 17.58 24.69
N PRO A 646 -25.28 16.76 25.30
CA PRO A 646 -23.90 17.15 25.53
C PRO A 646 -23.17 17.39 24.20
N GLU A 647 -22.24 18.35 24.14
CA GLU A 647 -21.48 18.64 22.92
C GLU A 647 -19.98 18.52 23.18
N TYR A 648 -19.27 17.92 22.21
CA TYR A 648 -17.83 17.65 22.30
C TYR A 648 -17.05 18.60 21.39
N PHE A 649 -16.21 19.44 21.96
CA PHE A 649 -15.45 20.48 21.26
C PHE A 649 -14.00 20.09 21.06
N ARG A 650 -13.47 20.34 19.86
CA ARG A 650 -12.05 20.19 19.53
C ARG A 650 -11.57 21.39 18.74
N PHE A 651 -10.36 21.83 19.03
CA PHE A 651 -9.78 23.04 18.45
C PHE A 651 -8.48 22.69 17.73
N GLY A 652 -8.30 23.18 16.51
CA GLY A 652 -7.10 22.99 15.71
C GLY A 652 -6.66 24.32 15.11
N TYR A 653 -5.36 24.58 15.04
CA TYR A 653 -4.85 25.72 14.30
C TYR A 653 -4.92 25.48 12.79
N MET A 654 -4.99 26.57 12.02
CA MET A 654 -4.98 26.56 10.57
C MET A 654 -3.87 27.45 10.01
N SER A 655 -3.29 27.00 8.90
CA SER A 655 -2.34 27.75 8.09
C SER A 655 -2.85 27.69 6.66
N GLY A 656 -3.45 28.79 6.19
CA GLY A 656 -4.24 28.77 4.95
C GLY A 656 -5.36 27.72 5.02
N SER A 657 -5.43 26.81 4.04
CA SER A 657 -6.43 25.74 4.00
C SER A 657 -6.08 24.50 4.83
N SER A 658 -4.84 24.40 5.33
CA SER A 658 -4.36 23.22 6.05
C SER A 658 -4.62 23.35 7.55
N VAL A 659 -5.05 22.26 8.18
CA VAL A 659 -5.31 22.18 9.63
C VAL A 659 -4.22 21.37 10.33
N GLY A 660 -3.79 21.84 11.50
CA GLY A 660 -2.93 21.10 12.41
C GLY A 660 -3.68 20.02 13.20
N ASP A 661 -3.03 19.50 14.24
CA ASP A 661 -3.64 18.57 15.17
C ASP A 661 -4.74 19.24 15.99
N PHE A 662 -5.84 18.51 16.17
CA PHE A 662 -6.90 18.91 17.08
C PHE A 662 -6.56 18.55 18.53
N THR A 663 -7.06 19.34 19.48
CA THR A 663 -7.08 18.98 20.90
C THR A 663 -7.96 17.75 21.15
N LYS A 664 -7.74 17.04 22.27
CA LYS A 664 -8.74 16.13 22.85
C LYS A 664 -10.07 16.87 23.08
N ALA A 665 -11.16 16.12 23.21
CA ALA A 665 -12.48 16.68 23.46
C ALA A 665 -12.53 17.47 24.77
N GLY A 666 -13.08 18.68 24.72
CA GLY A 666 -13.75 19.28 25.87
C GLY A 666 -15.23 18.94 25.80
N LYS A 667 -15.89 18.72 26.93
CA LYS A 667 -17.30 18.32 26.99
C LYS A 667 -18.13 19.43 27.62
N TRP A 668 -19.13 19.91 26.87
CA TRP A 668 -20.14 20.84 27.37
C TRP A 668 -21.41 20.06 27.71
N GLU A 669 -21.66 19.89 29.01
CA GLU A 669 -22.75 19.10 29.55
C GLU A 669 -24.11 19.80 29.36
N VAL A 670 -25.19 19.03 29.52
CA VAL A 670 -26.57 19.50 29.34
C VAL A 670 -26.96 20.60 30.35
N ASP A 671 -26.39 20.55 31.55
CA ASP A 671 -26.59 21.56 32.61
C ASP A 671 -25.81 22.87 32.38
N GLY A 672 -25.02 22.93 31.30
CA GLY A 672 -24.14 24.04 30.96
C GLY A 672 -22.73 23.93 31.55
N GLY A 673 -22.42 22.86 32.29
CA GLY A 673 -21.10 22.60 32.84
C GLY A 673 -20.05 22.34 31.76
N TRP A 674 -18.83 22.81 31.96
CA TRP A 674 -17.70 22.56 31.06
C TRP A 674 -16.66 21.65 31.70
N LYS A 675 -16.35 20.55 31.02
CA LYS A 675 -15.21 19.68 31.31
C LYS A 675 -14.09 19.99 30.31
N GLY A 676 -12.98 20.50 30.83
CA GLY A 676 -11.81 20.87 30.02
C GLY A 676 -11.18 19.70 29.27
N MET A 677 -10.45 20.05 28.21
CA MET A 677 -9.77 19.10 27.34
C MET A 677 -8.59 18.42 28.05
N GLU A 678 -8.42 17.13 27.82
CA GLU A 678 -7.22 16.42 28.27
C GLU A 678 -5.97 16.82 27.46
N LYS A 679 -4.79 16.49 27.99
CA LYS A 679 -3.53 16.77 27.31
C LYS A 679 -3.34 15.83 26.12
N GLY A 680 -2.93 16.40 24.99
CA GLY A 680 -2.51 15.65 23.81
C GLY A 680 -3.39 15.93 22.58
N PRO A 681 -3.01 15.38 21.42
CA PRO A 681 -3.81 15.42 20.21
C PRO A 681 -4.95 14.40 20.26
N SER A 682 -6.05 14.71 19.57
CA SER A 682 -7.17 13.80 19.31
C SER A 682 -6.97 12.92 18.08
#